data_AF-A0A517WKA1-F1
#
_entry.id   AF-A0A517WKA1-F1
#
_cell.length_a   1.000
_cell.length_b   1.000
_cell.length_c   1.000
_cell.angle_alpha   90.00
_cell.angle_beta   90.00
_cell.angle_gamma   90.00
#
_symmetry.space_group_name_H-M   'P 1'
#
loop_
_entity.id
_entity.type
_entity.pdbx_description
1 polymer ?
#
loop_
_entity_poly.entity_id
_entity_poly.type
_entity_poly.pdbx_seq_one_letter_code
_entity_poly.pdbx_strand_id
1 'polypeptide(L)'
;MPHLTCSTISDNSPLACSSVGAIITSHNYGRYLLDALKSLISQTHPLDEILVVDDSSTDNTFRVTQRFLEHGVQYLRVENNHAHISRYDGLLKTNSDIVLFLDADNTIPPDYIENGLQEFASPNIGVVYPDLHKFGDREETTNFPEYTLGKLFRENFVDAGSLIRREALLNCDAWKDRFNERLLSEDYWMFQRITLDGWEFKKQKSHLNYRVHNRQKSQRSQALRINKGYFYASGLNRQEITLCIHLTGHFSAWKQMESFLERQTWPKSQLQLILVDISQSKVFRNQIRGWIKSTDYIHVRHIEFDTGTSGTAVYQHNATTSRVAEMTKCWVFNQLREIVITPYCCILEDSVLPPDDVLERLLKPFSKEVGCVSAPYASPENGKPLVWSHDDYRGNNTIQTPAANEDQVTEIRGSGFGCIALRTELLKDHVFSVPRNEEGFAQFFFKAMGDQWKRLCDWSCWSEQLGNPRRYYLSHSSEDDSYDVDVFIPYYRNLHLVPQTIDSILWQLNVKPLIHLVNDCSREDDSTLKKKYADIRNIRWYKTRQNFGPYKIANGLFHFATSETIAIVDSDDIMLPEHLEIALRALVEYEADVYGSSMRQFLNPHEKHSQRSIKMLENIPTLVSGTLPNRLKYPLVINGTMVIRKKTFEAVNGFDGNMFCGADIEFIQRLQYPSDAQAKIHTSDEITALRRICSNSLSNHDSEYGYKSDVREANARESFRRYELWHTQEKINPRKYGTLDQCKDVFVPIGDLPRSESSLNGIRDLRRNKYVTACLASIPAREAALSKTVASLIDQVDALKIHLNGYTSIPLFLNHPKIEVVLGDNSRGDNSKFHWIDALNGYVFTCDDDLLYPSNYIQQMQRGIDAYRCLVGASGSSFKETGPLSSFLTGIAIHPLQREIQADTNADIVGTGTLGFHTEDLRLKFSDIIDFNMADISLLRIARRDNIPRKVIRHPVKWIVRSTNDHGIYEQNLADDSLETRKVNDILRTYPEKTYTGKQITVVLINYKRTKNTHQIIDSLRKQSVSPVIYVWNNGDEPFENPHVDWVINSNQNVHGHPLQFLYQYADTEFICRMDDDLMPADDRVFEDVIHFMSDHGKSQRIVGGYGVILEEGKNYQDSNQVGCGPHYKPIESDTPIDIVKGRIMWFRQEFATGIPFEKSHVHVDLTTSFALSKGRRLFHIIPQFLEGRLQELEELYDDGGGRGYSRIADHYELRNQLTQSWIHEC
;
A
#
# COMPACT_ATOMS: atom_id res chain seq x y z
N MET A 1 23.16 4.04 18.36
CA MET A 1 24.60 4.17 18.69
C MET A 1 25.03 5.57 18.31
N PRO A 2 25.81 6.29 19.12
CA PRO A 2 26.40 7.55 18.67
C PRO A 2 27.55 7.19 17.72
N HIS A 3 27.48 7.71 16.49
CA HIS A 3 28.60 7.70 15.56
C HIS A 3 29.76 8.47 16.21
N LEU A 4 30.78 7.77 16.67
CA LEU A 4 32.08 8.38 16.90
C LEU A 4 32.63 8.75 15.53
N THR A 5 32.59 10.04 15.25
CA THR A 5 33.27 10.66 14.12
C THR A 5 34.75 10.27 14.16
N CYS A 6 35.18 9.44 13.22
CA CYS A 6 36.59 9.21 12.96
C CYS A 6 37.18 10.54 12.49
N SER A 7 37.99 11.16 13.35
CA SER A 7 38.73 12.36 13.02
C SER A 7 39.66 12.06 11.84
N THR A 8 39.55 12.88 10.80
CA THR A 8 40.39 12.86 9.60
C THR A 8 41.87 12.79 9.96
N ILE A 9 42.48 11.63 9.73
CA ILE A 9 43.92 11.52 9.52
C ILE A 9 44.14 11.83 8.03
N SER A 10 44.46 13.08 7.75
CA SER A 10 45.13 13.46 6.51
C SER A 10 46.56 12.94 6.59
N ASP A 11 46.87 11.84 5.91
CA ASP A 11 48.17 11.63 5.26
C ASP A 11 48.14 10.40 4.34
N ASN A 12 48.29 10.65 3.04
CA ASN A 12 48.50 9.65 1.99
C ASN A 12 49.97 9.16 2.02
N SER A 13 50.32 8.30 2.98
CA SER A 13 51.54 7.48 2.90
C SER A 13 51.18 5.98 2.89
N PRO A 14 51.39 5.23 1.80
CA PRO A 14 51.12 3.80 1.77
C PRO A 14 52.19 3.03 2.56
N LEU A 15 51.78 2.11 3.43
CA LEU A 15 52.52 0.94 3.93
C LEU A 15 53.79 1.12 4.81
N ALA A 16 54.25 2.33 5.12
CA ALA A 16 55.45 2.50 5.95
C ALA A 16 55.15 2.36 7.47
N CYS A 17 55.64 1.28 8.09
CA CYS A 17 55.74 1.06 9.56
C CYS A 17 54.52 0.46 10.31
N SER A 18 53.89 -0.61 9.82
CA SER A 18 53.10 -1.49 10.71
C SER A 18 54.00 -2.60 11.28
N SER A 19 54.19 -2.61 12.60
CA SER A 19 54.96 -3.64 13.29
C SER A 19 54.22 -4.99 13.32
N VAL A 20 54.94 -6.11 13.19
CA VAL A 20 54.38 -7.47 13.12
C VAL A 20 54.87 -8.33 14.28
N GLY A 21 53.94 -8.86 15.07
CA GLY A 21 54.20 -9.78 16.16
C GLY A 21 53.62 -11.17 15.89
N ALA A 22 54.37 -12.24 16.15
CA ALA A 22 53.85 -13.60 16.14
C ALA A 22 53.72 -14.16 17.56
N ILE A 23 52.58 -14.77 17.83
CA ILE A 23 52.28 -15.46 19.09
C ILE A 23 52.11 -16.94 18.78
N ILE A 24 52.99 -17.78 19.36
CA ILE A 24 52.90 -19.23 19.28
C ILE A 24 52.36 -19.77 20.59
N THR A 25 51.16 -20.34 20.59
CA THR A 25 50.64 -21.10 21.73
C THR A 25 51.10 -22.55 21.68
N SER A 26 51.63 -23.07 22.80
CA SER A 26 52.13 -24.44 22.88
C SER A 26 51.70 -25.14 24.17
N HIS A 27 51.26 -26.40 24.07
CA HIS A 27 51.01 -27.28 25.20
C HIS A 27 51.43 -28.72 24.85
N ASN A 28 52.63 -29.13 25.28
CA ASN A 28 53.24 -30.42 24.95
C ASN A 28 53.50 -30.64 23.43
N TYR A 29 53.89 -29.58 22.73
CA TYR A 29 54.15 -29.58 21.28
C TYR A 29 55.63 -29.29 20.92
N GLY A 30 56.56 -29.48 21.86
CA GLY A 30 57.98 -29.16 21.69
C GLY A 30 58.64 -29.85 20.50
N ARG A 31 58.14 -31.02 20.09
CA ARG A 31 58.61 -31.75 18.90
C ARG A 31 58.36 -31.03 17.57
N TYR A 32 57.36 -30.15 17.49
CA TYR A 32 57.01 -29.42 16.27
C TYR A 32 57.42 -27.94 16.34
N LEU A 33 57.49 -27.38 17.56
CA LEU A 33 57.82 -25.98 17.81
C LEU A 33 59.11 -25.50 17.11
N LEU A 34 60.09 -26.40 16.94
CA LEU A 34 61.33 -26.09 16.24
C LEU A 34 61.09 -25.65 14.79
N ASP A 35 60.20 -26.33 14.07
CA ASP A 35 59.90 -26.02 12.67
C ASP A 35 59.13 -24.70 12.56
N ALA A 36 58.17 -24.48 13.47
CA ALA A 36 57.39 -23.24 13.55
C ALA A 36 58.30 -22.02 13.76
N LEU A 37 59.18 -22.07 14.77
CA LEU A 37 60.13 -20.99 15.07
C LEU A 37 61.10 -20.71 13.91
N LYS A 38 61.63 -21.77 13.27
CA LYS A 38 62.48 -21.61 12.09
C LYS A 38 61.75 -20.89 10.96
N SER A 39 60.48 -21.22 10.72
CA SER A 39 59.69 -20.63 9.65
C SER A 39 59.41 -19.14 9.86
N LEU A 40 59.24 -18.70 11.12
CA LEU A 40 59.09 -17.28 11.47
C LEU A 40 60.40 -16.49 11.29
N ILE A 41 61.53 -17.05 11.73
CA ILE A 41 62.84 -16.37 11.64
C ILE A 41 63.32 -16.27 10.18
N SER A 42 62.85 -17.16 9.30
CA SER A 42 63.22 -17.18 7.89
C SER A 42 62.33 -16.32 6.97
N GLN A 43 61.45 -15.48 7.51
CA GLN A 43 60.59 -14.62 6.68
C GLN A 43 61.40 -13.56 5.93
N THR A 44 61.01 -13.26 4.68
CA THR A 44 61.62 -12.22 3.86
C THR A 44 61.38 -10.83 4.44
N HIS A 45 60.22 -10.64 5.05
CA HIS A 45 59.94 -9.53 5.95
C HIS A 45 60.12 -10.01 7.41
N PRO A 46 61.16 -9.56 8.13
CA PRO A 46 61.37 -9.95 9.52
C PRO A 46 60.18 -9.55 10.40
N LEU A 47 59.91 -10.34 11.44
CA LEU A 47 58.95 -9.97 12.49
C LEU A 47 59.66 -9.14 13.57
N ASP A 48 58.95 -8.18 14.13
CA ASP A 48 59.43 -7.32 15.21
C ASP A 48 59.41 -8.05 16.57
N GLU A 49 58.45 -8.97 16.74
CA GLU A 49 58.26 -9.72 17.96
C GLU A 49 57.85 -11.16 17.67
N ILE A 50 58.45 -12.12 18.39
CA ILE A 50 58.03 -13.52 18.40
C ILE A 50 57.89 -13.95 19.86
N LEU A 51 56.69 -14.32 20.27
CA LEU A 51 56.36 -14.74 21.63
C LEU A 51 55.84 -16.19 21.65
N VAL A 52 56.55 -17.08 22.35
CA VAL A 52 56.05 -18.41 22.67
C VAL A 52 55.29 -18.37 23.99
N VAL A 53 53.99 -18.62 23.95
CA VAL A 53 53.13 -18.79 25.12
C VAL A 53 52.97 -20.29 25.42
N ASP A 54 53.72 -20.77 26.41
CA ASP A 54 53.68 -22.15 26.88
C ASP A 54 52.62 -22.31 27.98
N ASP A 55 51.52 -22.96 27.63
CA ASP A 55 50.39 -23.21 28.53
C ASP A 55 50.65 -24.46 29.37
N SER A 56 51.64 -24.42 30.27
CA SER A 56 51.97 -25.49 31.22
C SER A 56 52.51 -26.80 30.62
N SER A 57 53.29 -26.75 29.53
CA SER A 57 53.92 -27.95 28.97
C SER A 57 54.82 -28.68 29.97
N THR A 58 54.88 -30.01 29.80
CA THR A 58 55.69 -30.98 30.56
C THR A 58 56.75 -31.66 29.70
N ASP A 59 56.75 -31.41 28.39
CA ASP A 59 57.73 -31.92 27.44
C ASP A 59 58.95 -30.98 27.29
N ASN A 60 59.67 -31.10 26.18
CA ASN A 60 60.85 -30.28 25.91
C ASN A 60 60.57 -28.89 25.31
N THR A 61 59.31 -28.40 25.31
CA THR A 61 58.91 -27.08 24.78
C THR A 61 59.84 -25.96 25.24
N PHE A 62 60.06 -25.79 26.55
CA PHE A 62 60.95 -24.76 27.09
C PHE A 62 62.39 -24.87 26.55
N ARG A 63 62.95 -26.08 26.47
CA ARG A 63 64.31 -26.31 25.96
C ARG A 63 64.43 -25.98 24.47
N VAL A 64 63.36 -26.13 23.71
CA VAL A 64 63.33 -25.76 22.29
C VAL A 64 63.30 -24.24 22.15
N THR A 65 62.41 -23.55 22.86
CA THR A 65 62.34 -22.07 22.84
C THR A 65 63.62 -21.43 23.34
N GLN A 66 64.27 -22.00 24.36
CA GLN A 66 65.52 -21.47 24.94
C GLN A 66 66.63 -21.29 23.88
N ARG A 67 66.66 -22.13 22.84
CA ARG A 67 67.65 -22.04 21.75
C ARG A 67 67.47 -20.84 20.84
N PHE A 68 66.30 -20.20 20.89
CA PHE A 68 65.96 -19.07 20.03
C PHE A 68 65.89 -17.73 20.78
N LEU A 69 66.19 -17.71 22.08
CA LEU A 69 66.26 -16.46 22.85
C LEU A 69 67.28 -15.47 22.27
N GLU A 70 68.40 -15.98 21.75
CA GLU A 70 69.43 -15.17 21.07
C GLU A 70 68.95 -14.59 19.73
N HIS A 71 67.87 -15.15 19.16
CA HIS A 71 67.21 -14.69 17.95
C HIS A 71 66.03 -13.75 18.26
N GLY A 72 65.94 -13.23 19.49
CA GLY A 72 64.88 -12.30 19.91
C GLY A 72 63.54 -12.95 20.25
N VAL A 73 63.45 -14.28 20.27
CA VAL A 73 62.22 -14.99 20.66
C VAL A 73 62.00 -14.87 22.16
N GLN A 74 60.79 -14.47 22.56
CA GLN A 74 60.37 -14.37 23.95
C GLN A 74 59.62 -15.63 24.40
N TYR A 75 59.63 -15.88 25.71
CA TYR A 75 58.93 -17.01 26.32
C TYR A 75 58.05 -16.54 27.47
N LEU A 76 56.78 -16.90 27.43
CA LEU A 76 55.80 -16.69 28.49
C LEU A 76 55.22 -18.03 28.90
N ARG A 77 55.26 -18.37 30.19
CA ARG A 77 54.56 -19.55 30.72
C ARG A 77 53.25 -19.12 31.37
N VAL A 78 52.16 -19.82 31.05
CA VAL A 78 50.82 -19.64 31.61
C VAL A 78 50.25 -20.98 32.08
N GLU A 79 49.16 -20.94 32.87
CA GLU A 79 48.46 -22.12 33.41
C GLU A 79 46.96 -22.02 33.12
N ASN A 80 46.62 -21.73 31.87
CA ASN A 80 45.24 -21.50 31.44
C ASN A 80 44.50 -22.80 31.13
N ASN A 81 45.24 -23.80 30.62
CA ASN A 81 44.70 -25.03 30.05
C ASN A 81 43.60 -24.74 29.00
N HIS A 82 43.82 -23.68 28.20
CA HIS A 82 42.85 -23.16 27.24
C HIS A 82 43.54 -22.29 26.17
N ALA A 83 43.56 -22.76 24.92
CA ALA A 83 44.32 -22.11 23.84
C ALA A 83 43.88 -20.66 23.59
N HIS A 84 42.57 -20.39 23.53
CA HIS A 84 42.04 -19.02 23.37
C HIS A 84 42.56 -18.05 24.46
N ILE A 85 42.56 -18.45 25.74
CA ILE A 85 43.03 -17.58 26.82
C ILE A 85 44.55 -17.38 26.72
N SER A 86 45.29 -18.41 26.36
CA SER A 86 46.74 -18.31 26.10
C SER A 86 47.07 -17.39 24.91
N ARG A 87 46.24 -17.38 23.85
CA ARG A 87 46.36 -16.41 22.74
C ARG A 87 46.10 -14.98 23.24
N TYR A 88 45.09 -14.79 24.08
CA TYR A 88 44.78 -13.49 24.67
C TYR A 88 45.91 -12.97 25.58
N ASP A 89 46.45 -13.82 26.46
CA ASP A 89 47.60 -13.46 27.29
C ASP A 89 48.81 -13.06 26.44
N GLY A 90 49.03 -13.75 25.31
CA GLY A 90 50.03 -13.35 24.32
C GLY A 90 49.73 -12.00 23.69
N LEU A 91 48.48 -11.75 23.30
CA LEU A 91 48.02 -10.49 22.69
C LEU A 91 48.26 -9.30 23.64
N LEU A 92 48.05 -9.49 24.94
CA LEU A 92 48.29 -8.47 25.96
C LEU A 92 49.79 -8.18 26.19
N LYS A 93 50.69 -9.05 25.74
CA LYS A 93 52.14 -8.88 25.89
C LYS A 93 52.80 -8.22 24.68
N THR A 94 52.18 -8.35 23.50
CA THR A 94 52.67 -7.68 22.29
C THR A 94 52.05 -6.29 22.12
N ASN A 95 52.86 -5.38 21.58
CA ASN A 95 52.42 -4.05 21.13
C ASN A 95 52.43 -3.91 19.60
N SER A 96 52.66 -5.01 18.88
CA SER A 96 52.71 -4.97 17.42
C SER A 96 51.36 -4.59 16.82
N ASP A 97 51.38 -3.80 15.76
CA ASP A 97 50.18 -3.31 15.08
C ASP A 97 49.40 -4.46 14.41
N ILE A 98 50.13 -5.45 13.90
CA ILE A 98 49.62 -6.66 13.26
C ILE A 98 50.11 -7.88 14.04
N VAL A 99 49.20 -8.81 14.29
CA VAL A 99 49.44 -10.01 15.09
C VAL A 99 49.14 -11.26 14.25
N LEU A 100 50.04 -12.25 14.34
CA LEU A 100 49.88 -13.59 13.80
C LEU A 100 49.76 -14.60 14.95
N PHE A 101 48.68 -15.38 15.02
CA PHE A 101 48.61 -16.53 15.92
C PHE A 101 49.04 -17.81 15.20
N LEU A 102 50.29 -18.23 15.36
CA LEU A 102 50.80 -19.44 14.71
C LEU A 102 50.76 -20.62 15.68
N ASP A 103 49.95 -21.64 15.40
CA ASP A 103 49.95 -22.87 16.20
C ASP A 103 51.31 -23.58 16.12
N ALA A 104 51.76 -24.18 17.24
CA ALA A 104 53.14 -24.69 17.40
C ALA A 104 53.53 -25.85 16.45
N ASP A 105 52.58 -26.43 15.72
CA ASP A 105 52.78 -27.46 14.71
C ASP A 105 52.71 -26.99 13.26
N ASN A 106 52.26 -25.76 13.03
CA ASN A 106 52.14 -25.14 11.71
C ASN A 106 53.41 -24.37 11.34
N THR A 107 53.61 -24.16 10.04
CA THR A 107 54.70 -23.34 9.51
C THR A 107 54.17 -22.39 8.45
N ILE A 108 54.96 -21.37 8.10
CA ILE A 108 54.63 -20.42 7.03
C ILE A 108 55.75 -20.38 5.98
N PRO A 109 55.43 -20.19 4.69
CA PRO A 109 56.44 -20.00 3.65
C PRO A 109 57.19 -18.67 3.85
N PRO A 110 58.42 -18.50 3.32
CA PRO A 110 59.24 -17.32 3.57
C PRO A 110 58.60 -15.98 3.17
N ASP A 111 57.67 -15.99 2.22
CA ASP A 111 57.01 -14.79 1.68
C ASP A 111 55.67 -14.46 2.36
N TYR A 112 55.28 -15.21 3.40
CA TYR A 112 53.95 -15.14 4.01
C TYR A 112 53.67 -13.76 4.64
N ILE A 113 54.60 -13.23 5.43
CA ILE A 113 54.43 -11.92 6.06
C ILE A 113 54.44 -10.80 5.01
N GLU A 114 55.38 -10.86 4.06
CA GLU A 114 55.51 -9.84 3.01
C GLU A 114 54.25 -9.75 2.13
N ASN A 115 53.74 -10.90 1.66
CA ASN A 115 52.53 -10.94 0.84
C ASN A 115 51.29 -10.53 1.64
N GLY A 116 51.18 -10.95 2.90
CA GLY A 116 50.05 -10.59 3.74
C GLY A 116 49.99 -9.10 4.09
N LEU A 117 51.14 -8.46 4.32
CA LEU A 117 51.22 -7.02 4.61
C LEU A 117 50.74 -6.14 3.45
N GLN A 118 50.97 -6.58 2.21
CA GLN A 118 50.50 -5.86 1.01
C GLN A 118 48.98 -5.74 0.94
N GLU A 119 48.24 -6.68 1.55
CA GLU A 119 46.78 -6.68 1.55
C GLU A 119 46.18 -5.68 2.56
N PHE A 120 46.96 -5.14 3.51
CA PHE A 120 46.53 -4.10 4.45
C PHE A 120 46.54 -2.68 3.85
N ALA A 121 46.24 -2.57 2.55
CA ALA A 121 46.24 -1.30 1.82
C ALA A 121 45.18 -0.29 2.31
N SER A 122 44.10 -0.77 2.94
CA SER A 122 43.04 0.05 3.54
C SER A 122 43.03 -0.05 5.07
N PRO A 123 42.74 1.05 5.79
CA PRO A 123 42.61 1.02 7.25
C PRO A 123 41.44 0.14 7.72
N ASN A 124 40.41 -0.11 6.89
CA ASN A 124 39.25 -0.91 7.27
C ASN A 124 39.50 -2.43 7.22
N ILE A 125 40.62 -2.87 6.65
CA ILE A 125 40.95 -4.30 6.54
C ILE A 125 41.53 -4.75 7.89
N GLY A 126 40.76 -5.53 8.65
CA GLY A 126 41.15 -6.00 9.98
C GLY A 126 41.89 -7.33 9.95
N VAL A 127 41.64 -8.17 8.93
CA VAL A 127 42.16 -9.54 8.87
C VAL A 127 42.62 -9.88 7.45
N VAL A 128 43.80 -10.50 7.33
CA VAL A 128 44.34 -11.05 6.10
C VAL A 128 44.56 -12.55 6.26
N TYR A 129 43.79 -13.36 5.54
CA TYR A 129 43.72 -14.81 5.73
C TYR A 129 44.31 -15.59 4.54
N PRO A 130 44.96 -16.74 4.80
CA PRO A 130 45.61 -17.54 3.77
C PRO A 130 44.73 -18.70 3.28
N ASP A 131 45.10 -19.30 2.15
CA ASP A 131 44.74 -20.69 1.84
C ASP A 131 45.53 -21.67 2.72
N LEU A 132 45.10 -22.94 2.79
CA LEU A 132 45.84 -23.96 3.55
C LEU A 132 46.56 -24.93 2.63
N HIS A 133 47.83 -25.17 2.92
CA HIS A 133 48.56 -26.33 2.44
C HIS A 133 48.70 -27.33 3.59
N LYS A 134 47.91 -28.39 3.57
CA LYS A 134 47.94 -29.44 4.58
C LYS A 134 49.08 -30.40 4.29
N PHE A 135 49.88 -30.72 5.30
CA PHE A 135 51.02 -31.65 5.20
C PHE A 135 51.14 -32.55 6.44
N GLY A 136 51.94 -33.62 6.36
CA GLY A 136 52.14 -34.57 7.46
C GLY A 136 51.46 -35.90 7.20
N ASP A 137 50.47 -36.28 8.01
CA ASP A 137 49.69 -37.52 7.80
C ASP A 137 48.80 -37.44 6.55
N ARG A 138 48.57 -36.23 6.00
CA ARG A 138 47.81 -35.97 4.77
C ARG A 138 48.41 -34.78 4.03
N GLU A 139 48.54 -34.90 2.71
CA GLU A 139 48.94 -33.82 1.81
C GLU A 139 47.71 -33.33 1.02
N GLU A 140 47.32 -32.07 1.17
CA GLU A 140 46.14 -31.49 0.49
C GLU A 140 46.14 -29.96 0.53
N THR A 141 45.85 -29.29 -0.57
CA THR A 141 45.58 -27.84 -0.57
C THR A 141 44.08 -27.57 -0.40
N THR A 142 43.72 -26.64 0.49
CA THR A 142 42.35 -26.11 0.64
C THR A 142 42.33 -24.65 0.21
N ASN A 143 41.58 -24.37 -0.85
CA ASN A 143 41.35 -23.02 -1.32
C ASN A 143 40.08 -22.47 -0.68
N PHE A 144 40.21 -21.40 0.10
CA PHE A 144 39.11 -20.70 0.73
C PHE A 144 38.48 -19.67 -0.21
N PRO A 145 37.16 -19.38 -0.05
CA PRO A 145 36.48 -18.38 -0.86
C PRO A 145 36.95 -16.97 -0.53
N GLU A 146 36.68 -16.02 -1.44
CA GLU A 146 36.73 -14.59 -1.12
C GLU A 146 35.69 -14.22 -0.08
N TYR A 147 36.07 -13.33 0.83
CA TYR A 147 35.26 -12.90 1.96
C TYR A 147 34.00 -12.15 1.54
N THR A 148 32.89 -12.55 2.15
CA THR A 148 31.71 -11.71 2.35
C THR A 148 31.18 -11.97 3.76
N LEU A 149 30.48 -11.00 4.34
CA LEU A 149 29.81 -11.14 5.64
C LEU A 149 28.96 -12.43 5.68
N GLY A 150 28.10 -12.63 4.67
CA GLY A 150 27.20 -13.79 4.59
C GLY A 150 27.95 -15.13 4.55
N LYS A 151 29.04 -15.23 3.77
CA LYS A 151 29.86 -16.45 3.74
C LYS A 151 30.51 -16.72 5.10
N LEU A 152 31.05 -15.69 5.75
CA LEU A 152 31.71 -15.87 7.05
C LEU A 152 30.70 -16.32 8.11
N PHE A 153 29.44 -15.89 8.07
CA PHE A 153 28.41 -16.43 8.97
C PHE A 153 27.92 -17.84 8.60
N ARG A 154 28.14 -18.29 7.36
CA ARG A 154 27.81 -19.64 6.92
C ARG A 154 28.87 -20.67 7.26
N GLU A 155 30.14 -20.34 7.10
CA GLU A 155 31.20 -21.30 7.34
C GLU A 155 32.50 -20.67 7.80
N ASN A 156 33.26 -21.45 8.58
CA ASN A 156 34.60 -21.06 8.97
C ASN A 156 35.58 -21.38 7.84
N PHE A 157 36.07 -20.34 7.17
CA PHE A 157 37.13 -20.41 6.17
C PHE A 157 38.31 -19.49 6.50
N VAL A 158 38.38 -18.99 7.74
CA VAL A 158 39.45 -18.12 8.23
C VAL A 158 40.18 -18.87 9.32
N ASP A 159 41.48 -19.07 9.15
CA ASP A 159 42.30 -19.80 10.11
C ASP A 159 42.90 -18.84 11.17
N ALA A 160 43.16 -19.34 12.38
CA ALA A 160 43.82 -18.56 13.43
C ALA A 160 45.20 -18.03 12.99
N GLY A 161 45.89 -18.75 12.10
CA GLY A 161 47.14 -18.34 11.45
C GLY A 161 46.99 -17.20 10.44
N SER A 162 45.92 -16.41 10.49
CA SER A 162 45.76 -15.18 9.71
C SER A 162 46.54 -14.02 10.34
N LEU A 163 46.89 -13.02 9.55
CA LEU A 163 47.41 -11.74 10.05
C LEU A 163 46.23 -10.86 10.45
N ILE A 164 46.26 -10.30 11.66
CA ILE A 164 45.13 -9.57 12.21
C ILE A 164 45.61 -8.25 12.80
N ARG A 165 44.93 -7.15 12.49
CA ARG A 165 45.16 -5.87 13.19
C ARG A 165 44.87 -6.04 14.67
N ARG A 166 45.83 -5.67 15.50
CA ARG A 166 45.70 -5.75 16.96
C ARG A 166 44.47 -4.99 17.46
N GLU A 167 44.19 -3.83 16.89
CA GLU A 167 43.00 -3.03 17.19
C GLU A 167 41.70 -3.81 16.97
N ALA A 168 41.58 -4.54 15.86
CA ALA A 168 40.40 -5.36 15.57
C ALA A 168 40.17 -6.45 16.62
N LEU A 169 41.25 -7.03 17.16
CA LEU A 169 41.17 -8.03 18.24
C LEU A 169 40.79 -7.44 19.59
N LEU A 170 41.21 -6.21 19.88
CA LEU A 170 40.93 -5.55 21.15
C LEU A 170 39.55 -4.92 21.20
N ASN A 171 39.05 -4.43 20.06
CA ASN A 171 37.73 -3.83 19.95
C ASN A 171 36.63 -4.91 19.93
N CYS A 172 36.94 -6.11 19.45
CA CYS A 172 35.97 -7.18 19.41
C CYS A 172 35.80 -7.87 20.77
N ASP A 173 34.55 -7.99 21.19
CA ASP A 173 34.17 -8.60 22.47
C ASP A 173 34.35 -10.14 22.51
N ALA A 174 35.06 -10.71 21.54
CA ALA A 174 35.29 -12.14 21.38
C ALA A 174 35.92 -12.80 22.62
N TRP A 175 36.76 -12.07 23.35
CA TRP A 175 37.55 -12.56 24.48
C TRP A 175 36.84 -12.49 25.84
N LYS A 176 35.67 -11.83 25.93
CA LYS A 176 34.93 -11.67 27.20
C LYS A 176 34.28 -12.97 27.69
N ASP A 177 33.96 -13.88 26.77
CA ASP A 177 33.22 -15.10 27.05
C ASP A 177 34.15 -16.32 27.20
N ARG A 178 34.08 -17.02 28.34
CA ARG A 178 34.56 -18.41 28.41
C ARG A 178 33.46 -19.34 27.87
N PHE A 179 33.74 -20.04 26.78
CA PHE A 179 32.85 -21.06 26.23
C PHE A 179 33.55 -22.41 26.09
N ASN A 180 32.75 -23.46 25.95
CA ASN A 180 33.27 -24.81 25.72
C ASN A 180 33.81 -24.90 24.29
N GLU A 181 35.12 -24.79 24.14
CA GLU A 181 35.88 -24.91 22.88
C GLU A 181 35.63 -26.22 22.10
N ARG A 182 35.04 -27.25 22.74
CA ARG A 182 34.63 -28.48 22.05
C ARG A 182 33.32 -28.33 21.29
N LEU A 183 32.49 -27.35 21.66
CA LEU A 183 31.17 -27.11 21.08
C LEU A 183 31.18 -25.97 20.05
N LEU A 184 31.97 -24.93 20.30
CA LEU A 184 32.12 -23.75 19.43
C LEU A 184 33.59 -23.61 19.00
N SER A 185 33.82 -23.21 17.75
CA SER A 185 35.18 -22.86 17.30
C SER A 185 35.52 -21.44 17.74
N GLU A 186 36.56 -21.31 18.56
CA GLU A 186 36.95 -20.05 19.21
C GLU A 186 37.41 -18.97 18.22
N ASP A 187 38.18 -19.39 17.22
CA ASP A 187 38.64 -18.62 16.08
C ASP A 187 37.45 -18.13 15.24
N TYR A 188 36.51 -19.02 14.95
CA TYR A 188 35.35 -18.68 14.15
C TYR A 188 34.47 -17.63 14.82
N TRP A 189 34.23 -17.80 16.13
CA TRP A 189 33.51 -16.82 16.93
C TRP A 189 34.21 -15.45 16.94
N MET A 190 35.54 -15.44 17.09
CA MET A 190 36.33 -14.23 17.04
C MET A 190 36.20 -13.52 15.69
N PHE A 191 36.34 -14.23 14.58
CA PHE A 191 36.19 -13.62 13.25
C PHE A 191 34.77 -13.10 12.99
N GLN A 192 33.74 -13.79 13.49
CA GLN A 192 32.36 -13.29 13.47
C GLN A 192 32.18 -11.98 14.27
N ARG A 193 32.90 -11.80 15.38
CA ARG A 193 32.84 -10.53 16.14
C ARG A 193 33.59 -9.41 15.43
N ILE A 194 34.79 -9.70 14.91
CA ILE A 194 35.59 -8.74 14.15
C ILE A 194 34.80 -8.19 12.95
N THR A 195 34.12 -9.04 12.18
CA THR A 195 33.30 -8.58 11.05
C THR A 195 32.11 -7.73 11.48
N LEU A 196 31.46 -8.05 12.61
CA LEU A 196 30.32 -7.30 13.12
C LEU A 196 30.70 -5.90 13.63
N ASP A 197 31.95 -5.72 14.07
CA ASP A 197 32.49 -4.41 14.43
C ASP A 197 32.86 -3.55 13.19
N GLY A 198 32.63 -4.06 11.98
CA GLY A 198 32.80 -3.34 10.72
C GLY A 198 34.12 -3.58 10.00
N TRP A 199 34.97 -4.49 10.49
CA TRP A 199 36.24 -4.82 9.84
C TRP A 199 36.06 -5.71 8.61
N GLU A 200 36.81 -5.41 7.56
CA GLU A 200 36.89 -6.23 6.34
C GLU A 200 38.00 -7.29 6.41
N PHE A 201 37.85 -8.33 5.60
CA PHE A 201 38.82 -9.41 5.47
C PHE A 201 39.35 -9.46 4.05
N LYS A 202 40.63 -9.73 3.89
CA LYS A 202 41.26 -9.99 2.58
C LYS A 202 41.96 -11.32 2.55
N LYS A 203 41.92 -11.96 1.39
CA LYS A 203 42.65 -13.19 1.15
C LYS A 203 44.05 -12.86 0.62
N GLN A 204 45.09 -13.43 1.22
CA GLN A 204 46.46 -13.29 0.71
C GLN A 204 46.85 -14.44 -0.24
N LYS A 205 47.90 -14.21 -1.02
CA LYS A 205 48.42 -15.17 -2.01
C LYS A 205 49.16 -16.35 -1.40
N SER A 206 49.86 -16.15 -0.28
CA SER A 206 50.60 -17.22 0.39
C SER A 206 49.65 -18.15 1.15
N HIS A 207 50.03 -19.42 1.23
CA HIS A 207 49.32 -20.43 2.01
C HIS A 207 49.94 -20.59 3.40
N LEU A 208 49.12 -20.94 4.39
CA LEU A 208 49.59 -21.45 5.67
C LEU A 208 49.87 -22.95 5.53
N ASN A 209 51.05 -23.40 5.97
CA ASN A 209 51.33 -24.83 6.04
C ASN A 209 50.71 -25.39 7.32
N TYR A 210 49.57 -26.06 7.16
CA TYR A 210 48.79 -26.63 8.25
C TYR A 210 49.18 -28.10 8.47
N ARG A 211 49.67 -28.46 9.65
CA ARG A 211 50.10 -29.85 9.90
C ARG A 211 48.94 -30.74 10.30
N VAL A 212 48.77 -31.86 9.61
CA VAL A 212 47.77 -32.88 9.93
C VAL A 212 48.45 -34.03 10.68
N HIS A 213 47.97 -34.34 11.88
CA HIS A 213 48.39 -35.53 12.63
C HIS A 213 47.29 -36.10 13.55
N ASN A 214 47.35 -37.38 13.91
CA ASN A 214 46.33 -38.09 14.70
C ASN A 214 46.11 -37.62 16.18
N ARG A 215 46.87 -36.64 16.67
CA ARG A 215 46.74 -36.10 18.05
C ARG A 215 46.13 -34.70 18.09
N GLN A 216 45.81 -34.10 16.94
CA GLN A 216 45.33 -32.72 16.86
C GLN A 216 43.94 -32.54 17.50
N LYS A 217 43.76 -31.40 18.20
CA LYS A 217 42.51 -31.05 18.92
C LYS A 217 41.33 -30.89 17.96
N SER A 218 41.56 -30.38 16.76
CA SER A 218 40.54 -30.15 15.73
C SER A 218 39.80 -31.46 15.35
N GLN A 219 40.53 -32.55 15.10
CA GLN A 219 39.93 -33.87 14.79
C GLN A 219 39.07 -34.42 15.94
N ARG A 220 39.49 -34.25 17.20
CA ARG A 220 38.73 -34.72 18.38
C ARG A 220 37.45 -33.91 18.61
N SER A 221 37.50 -32.60 18.32
CA SER A 221 36.38 -31.69 18.54
C SER A 221 35.37 -31.71 17.39
N GLN A 222 35.81 -32.04 16.17
CA GLN A 222 34.96 -32.09 14.97
C GLN A 222 33.79 -33.08 15.12
N ALA A 223 34.03 -34.27 15.66
CA ALA A 223 32.98 -35.26 15.87
C ALA A 223 31.87 -34.78 16.85
N LEU A 224 32.26 -34.05 17.91
CA LEU A 224 31.32 -33.46 18.87
C LEU A 224 30.50 -32.33 18.23
N ARG A 225 31.14 -31.48 17.43
CA ARG A 225 30.48 -30.37 16.71
C ARG A 225 29.48 -30.90 15.68
N ILE A 226 29.84 -31.94 14.92
CA ILE A 226 28.93 -32.62 13.98
C ILE A 226 27.70 -33.16 14.72
N ASN A 227 27.90 -33.82 15.86
CA ASN A 227 26.80 -34.39 16.65
C ASN A 227 25.87 -33.32 17.25
N LYS A 228 26.42 -32.16 17.64
CA LYS A 228 25.63 -31.05 18.22
C LYS A 228 24.93 -30.16 17.18
N GLY A 229 25.36 -30.20 15.92
CA GLY A 229 24.71 -29.47 14.82
C GLY A 229 25.18 -28.02 14.66
N TYR A 230 24.81 -27.43 13.52
CA TYR A 230 25.23 -26.10 13.09
C TYR A 230 24.86 -24.99 14.09
N PHE A 231 23.69 -25.08 14.73
CA PHE A 231 23.20 -24.13 15.73
C PHE A 231 24.21 -23.82 16.84
N TYR A 232 24.89 -24.84 17.38
CA TYR A 232 25.91 -24.68 18.40
C TYR A 232 27.31 -24.46 17.79
N ALA A 233 27.64 -25.20 16.72
CA ALA A 233 28.96 -25.18 16.12
C ALA A 233 29.34 -23.82 15.50
N SER A 234 28.35 -23.09 14.99
CA SER A 234 28.51 -21.74 14.42
C SER A 234 28.33 -20.61 15.44
N GLY A 235 27.98 -20.94 16.69
CA GLY A 235 27.68 -19.96 17.72
C GLY A 235 26.34 -19.24 17.53
N LEU A 236 25.45 -19.76 16.67
CA LEU A 236 24.15 -19.16 16.37
C LEU A 236 23.32 -18.90 17.64
N ASN A 237 23.38 -19.83 18.59
CA ASN A 237 22.71 -19.76 19.88
C ASN A 237 23.20 -18.62 20.80
N ARG A 238 24.21 -17.86 20.36
CA ARG A 238 24.77 -16.69 21.06
C ARG A 238 24.71 -15.43 20.20
N GLN A 239 24.19 -15.51 18.98
CA GLN A 239 24.14 -14.38 18.07
C GLN A 239 23.07 -13.39 18.52
N GLU A 240 23.35 -12.11 18.30
CA GLU A 240 22.29 -11.11 18.25
C GLU A 240 21.44 -11.36 17.01
N ILE A 241 20.13 -11.25 17.17
CA ILE A 241 19.17 -11.39 16.07
C ILE A 241 18.23 -10.19 16.05
N THR A 242 17.82 -9.79 14.85
CA THR A 242 16.80 -8.77 14.69
C THR A 242 15.43 -9.45 14.72
N LEU A 243 14.52 -8.95 15.55
CA LEU A 243 13.09 -9.28 15.47
C LEU A 243 12.35 -8.07 14.89
N CYS A 244 11.85 -8.22 13.67
CA CYS A 244 11.09 -7.21 12.95
C CYS A 244 9.59 -7.51 13.07
N ILE A 245 8.82 -6.61 13.67
CA ILE A 245 7.37 -6.77 13.82
C ILE A 245 6.65 -5.76 12.95
N HIS A 246 5.83 -6.25 12.03
CA HIS A 246 4.99 -5.43 11.15
C HIS A 246 3.69 -5.09 11.88
N LEU A 247 3.49 -3.81 12.19
CA LEU A 247 2.34 -3.31 12.92
C LEU A 247 1.33 -2.69 11.95
N THR A 248 0.19 -3.33 11.82
CA THR A 248 -0.91 -2.97 10.91
C THR A 248 -1.92 -2.02 11.55
N GLY A 249 -1.85 -1.84 12.88
CA GLY A 249 -2.75 -0.98 13.65
C GLY A 249 -3.85 -1.74 14.39
N HIS A 250 -3.74 -3.06 14.49
CA HIS A 250 -4.73 -3.91 15.15
C HIS A 250 -4.55 -3.87 16.69
N PHE A 251 -5.30 -2.99 17.36
CA PHE A 251 -5.20 -2.74 18.80
C PHE A 251 -5.34 -3.99 19.68
N SER A 252 -6.21 -4.94 19.30
CA SER A 252 -6.43 -6.17 20.06
C SER A 252 -5.27 -7.17 19.91
N ALA A 253 -4.70 -7.27 18.71
CA ALA A 253 -3.53 -8.10 18.47
C ALA A 253 -2.27 -7.51 19.11
N TRP A 254 -2.12 -6.18 19.15
CA TRP A 254 -0.99 -5.55 19.85
C TRP A 254 -0.87 -5.97 21.32
N LYS A 255 -1.98 -6.07 22.07
CA LYS A 255 -1.93 -6.54 23.47
C LYS A 255 -1.40 -7.96 23.62
N GLN A 256 -1.73 -8.82 22.66
CA GLN A 256 -1.27 -10.21 22.66
C GLN A 256 0.21 -10.26 22.24
N MET A 257 0.60 -9.45 21.27
CA MET A 257 1.99 -9.29 20.84
C MET A 257 2.87 -8.75 21.96
N GLU A 258 2.42 -7.74 22.70
CA GLU A 258 3.07 -7.23 23.92
C GLU A 258 3.27 -8.36 24.94
N SER A 259 2.22 -9.16 25.18
CA SER A 259 2.29 -10.29 26.11
C SER A 259 3.24 -11.41 25.62
N PHE A 260 3.39 -11.58 24.32
CA PHE A 260 4.37 -12.50 23.74
C PHE A 260 5.81 -11.98 23.91
N LEU A 261 6.05 -10.70 23.62
CA LEU A 261 7.38 -10.08 23.81
C LEU A 261 7.88 -10.19 25.26
N GLU A 262 6.97 -10.15 26.24
CA GLU A 262 7.35 -10.35 27.64
C GLU A 262 7.61 -11.83 28.02
N ARG A 263 7.01 -12.79 27.30
CA ARG A 263 7.10 -14.23 27.61
C ARG A 263 8.11 -15.00 26.75
N GLN A 264 8.49 -14.46 25.59
CA GLN A 264 9.40 -15.14 24.67
C GLN A 264 10.74 -15.46 25.35
N THR A 265 11.36 -16.58 24.98
CA THR A 265 12.47 -17.16 25.75
C THR A 265 13.86 -16.75 25.26
N TRP A 266 13.99 -16.12 24.08
CA TRP A 266 15.29 -15.66 23.59
C TRP A 266 15.79 -14.49 24.45
N PRO A 267 17.09 -14.41 24.82
CA PRO A 267 17.58 -13.35 25.68
C PRO A 267 17.29 -11.97 25.10
N LYS A 268 16.55 -11.12 25.84
CA LYS A 268 16.20 -9.76 25.39
C LYS A 268 17.42 -8.88 25.10
N SER A 269 18.55 -9.14 25.77
CA SER A 269 19.83 -8.48 25.49
C SER A 269 20.46 -8.87 24.16
N GLN A 270 20.02 -9.98 23.55
CA GLN A 270 20.45 -10.45 22.23
C GLN A 270 19.42 -10.13 21.13
N LEU A 271 18.37 -9.37 21.45
CA LEU A 271 17.33 -8.98 20.50
C LEU A 271 17.45 -7.50 20.12
N GLN A 272 17.57 -7.26 18.81
CA GLN A 272 17.32 -5.95 18.22
C GLN A 272 15.88 -5.92 17.73
N LEU A 273 15.00 -5.24 18.47
CA LEU A 273 13.59 -5.15 18.13
C LEU A 273 13.35 -3.97 17.17
N ILE A 274 12.77 -4.25 16.01
CA ILE A 274 12.35 -3.24 15.04
C ILE A 274 10.83 -3.34 14.88
N LEU A 275 10.13 -2.31 15.34
CA LEU A 275 8.68 -2.16 15.20
C LEU A 275 8.41 -1.30 13.97
N VAL A 276 7.92 -1.93 12.91
CA VAL A 276 7.56 -1.31 11.62
C VAL A 276 6.10 -0.90 11.67
N ASP A 277 5.82 0.36 11.90
CA ASP A 277 4.47 0.89 12.06
C ASP A 277 3.93 1.48 10.75
N ILE A 278 3.05 0.72 10.11
CA ILE A 278 2.30 1.13 8.92
C ILE A 278 0.84 1.50 9.25
N SER A 279 0.50 1.60 10.55
CA SER A 279 -0.89 1.81 11.00
C SER A 279 -1.44 3.19 10.67
N GLN A 280 -0.55 4.18 10.50
CA GLN A 280 -0.87 5.62 10.42
C GLN A 280 -1.72 6.15 11.60
N SER A 281 -1.87 5.38 12.68
CA SER A 281 -2.72 5.73 13.82
C SER A 281 -1.92 6.40 14.92
N LYS A 282 -2.21 7.68 15.20
CA LYS A 282 -1.57 8.41 16.31
C LYS A 282 -1.86 7.79 17.67
N VAL A 283 -3.05 7.22 17.85
CA VAL A 283 -3.46 6.57 19.10
C VAL A 283 -2.70 5.26 19.30
N PHE A 284 -2.61 4.45 18.26
CA PHE A 284 -1.85 3.19 18.27
C PHE A 284 -0.36 3.47 18.56
N ARG A 285 0.23 4.43 17.84
CA ARG A 285 1.61 4.91 18.06
C ARG A 285 1.89 5.28 19.52
N ASN A 286 0.96 5.99 20.16
CA ASN A 286 1.14 6.39 21.55
C ASN A 286 1.14 5.19 22.51
N GLN A 287 0.41 4.11 22.20
CA GLN A 287 0.47 2.87 22.99
C GLN A 287 1.80 2.16 22.82
N ILE A 288 2.28 2.01 21.56
CA ILE A 288 3.60 1.44 21.26
C ILE A 288 4.69 2.20 22.03
N ARG A 289 4.72 3.53 21.90
CA ARG A 289 5.68 4.39 22.59
C ARG A 289 5.56 4.33 24.12
N GLY A 290 4.37 4.04 24.64
CA GLY A 290 4.14 3.77 26.06
C GLY A 290 4.86 2.50 26.50
N TRP A 291 4.66 1.40 25.77
CA TRP A 291 5.31 0.12 26.04
C TRP A 291 6.84 0.18 25.89
N ILE A 292 7.35 0.86 24.86
CA ILE A 292 8.81 1.05 24.65
C ILE A 292 9.47 1.71 25.87
N LYS A 293 8.75 2.60 26.58
CA LYS A 293 9.29 3.27 27.78
C LYS A 293 9.32 2.37 29.02
N SER A 294 8.50 1.32 29.05
CA SER A 294 8.40 0.42 30.20
C SER A 294 9.17 -0.88 30.03
N THR A 295 9.56 -1.23 28.81
CA THR A 295 10.21 -2.51 28.53
C THR A 295 11.71 -2.51 28.88
N ASP A 296 12.28 -3.70 29.08
CA ASP A 296 13.68 -3.97 29.43
C ASP A 296 14.54 -4.39 28.21
N TYR A 297 13.97 -4.39 27.00
CA TYR A 297 14.73 -4.54 25.77
C TYR A 297 15.75 -3.39 25.61
N ILE A 298 17.02 -3.75 25.39
CA ILE A 298 18.12 -2.78 25.26
C ILE A 298 18.05 -2.03 23.91
N HIS A 299 17.62 -2.72 22.86
CA HIS A 299 17.62 -2.21 21.50
C HIS A 299 16.22 -2.26 20.88
N VAL A 300 15.47 -1.17 21.00
CA VAL A 300 14.15 -1.03 20.35
C VAL A 300 14.16 0.16 19.40
N ARG A 301 13.78 -0.08 18.13
CA ARG A 301 13.53 0.97 17.13
C ARG A 301 12.08 0.91 16.71
N HIS A 302 11.39 2.05 16.78
CA HIS A 302 10.04 2.22 16.23
C HIS A 302 10.14 3.09 15.00
N ILE A 303 9.78 2.53 13.84
CA ILE A 303 9.91 3.17 12.53
C ILE A 303 8.51 3.34 11.95
N GLU A 304 8.17 4.57 11.63
CA GLU A 304 6.87 4.93 11.09
C GLU A 304 6.96 5.00 9.56
N PHE A 305 6.01 4.37 8.90
CA PHE A 305 5.91 4.33 7.44
C PHE A 305 4.54 4.86 7.03
N ASP A 306 4.53 6.05 6.42
CA ASP A 306 3.33 6.63 5.82
C ASP A 306 3.12 6.03 4.43
N THR A 307 2.10 5.19 4.28
CA THR A 307 1.77 4.57 2.98
C THR A 307 0.75 5.40 2.19
N GLY A 308 0.42 6.62 2.66
CA GLY A 308 -0.44 7.56 1.93
C GLY A 308 -1.93 7.20 1.86
N THR A 309 -2.32 6.09 2.48
CA THR A 309 -3.69 5.61 2.58
C THR A 309 -3.85 4.92 3.94
N SER A 310 -4.71 5.47 4.80
CA SER A 310 -4.96 4.91 6.13
C SER A 310 -5.65 3.55 6.01
N GLY A 311 -5.12 2.51 6.66
CA GLY A 311 -5.73 1.18 6.71
C GLY A 311 -5.44 0.26 5.51
N THR A 312 -4.47 0.58 4.65
CA THR A 312 -3.99 -0.31 3.56
C THR A 312 -3.63 -1.72 4.00
N ALA A 313 -3.23 -1.89 5.27
CA ALA A 313 -2.95 -3.20 5.86
C ALA A 313 -4.22 -4.02 6.16
N VAL A 314 -5.40 -3.38 6.20
CA VAL A 314 -6.70 -3.98 6.57
C VAL A 314 -7.60 -4.15 5.35
N TYR A 315 -7.49 -3.29 4.32
CA TYR A 315 -8.38 -3.30 3.15
C TYR A 315 -7.83 -4.11 1.95
N GLN A 316 -8.31 -5.35 1.78
CA GLN A 316 -8.11 -6.15 0.56
C GLN A 316 -9.44 -6.39 -0.17
N HIS A 317 -10.01 -5.39 -0.85
CA HIS A 317 -11.30 -5.55 -1.56
C HIS A 317 -11.30 -5.18 -3.05
N ASN A 318 -10.15 -4.75 -3.61
CA ASN A 318 -10.03 -4.40 -5.03
C ASN A 318 -8.59 -4.62 -5.52
N ALA A 319 -8.42 -4.93 -6.82
CA ALA A 319 -7.11 -5.25 -7.41
C ALA A 319 -6.05 -4.16 -7.18
N THR A 320 -6.46 -2.89 -7.18
CA THR A 320 -5.62 -1.72 -6.88
C THR A 320 -5.11 -1.73 -5.43
N THR A 321 -5.98 -2.06 -4.46
CA THR A 321 -5.70 -2.04 -3.03
C THR A 321 -4.83 -3.23 -2.60
N SER A 322 -5.05 -4.40 -3.20
CA SER A 322 -4.17 -5.57 -3.06
C SER A 322 -2.76 -5.26 -3.59
N ARG A 323 -2.68 -4.62 -4.76
CA ARG A 323 -1.40 -4.20 -5.36
C ARG A 323 -0.66 -3.16 -4.50
N VAL A 324 -1.36 -2.19 -3.92
CA VAL A 324 -0.79 -1.22 -2.95
C VAL A 324 -0.25 -1.93 -1.69
N ALA A 325 -0.96 -2.93 -1.16
CA ALA A 325 -0.49 -3.70 -0.01
C ALA A 325 0.78 -4.51 -0.32
N GLU A 326 0.85 -5.17 -1.49
CA GLU A 326 2.03 -5.92 -1.91
C GLU A 326 3.24 -5.01 -2.16
N MET A 327 3.06 -3.82 -2.73
CA MET A 327 4.14 -2.85 -2.88
C MET A 327 4.54 -2.19 -1.57
N THR A 328 3.61 -2.00 -0.62
CA THR A 328 3.94 -1.57 0.74
C THR A 328 4.90 -2.57 1.38
N LYS A 329 4.68 -3.88 1.19
CA LYS A 329 5.64 -4.91 1.63
C LYS A 329 6.99 -4.75 0.93
N CYS A 330 7.03 -4.58 -0.39
CA CYS A 330 8.30 -4.29 -1.09
C CYS A 330 9.04 -3.10 -0.49
N TRP A 331 8.33 -2.00 -0.22
CA TRP A 331 8.90 -0.80 0.36
C TRP A 331 9.47 -1.06 1.75
N VAL A 332 8.68 -1.65 2.65
CA VAL A 332 9.13 -2.03 3.99
C VAL A 332 10.37 -2.91 3.91
N PHE A 333 10.36 -3.97 3.10
CA PHE A 333 11.50 -4.87 2.98
C PHE A 333 12.74 -4.20 2.40
N ASN A 334 12.60 -3.32 1.42
CA ASN A 334 13.73 -2.53 0.91
C ASN A 334 14.33 -1.63 2.00
N GLN A 335 13.52 -1.13 2.93
CA GLN A 335 14.01 -0.37 4.08
C GLN A 335 14.68 -1.27 5.11
N LEU A 336 14.18 -2.51 5.32
CA LEU A 336 14.81 -3.50 6.19
C LEU A 336 16.25 -3.82 5.76
N ARG A 337 16.55 -3.81 4.45
CA ARG A 337 17.91 -4.04 3.91
C ARG A 337 18.96 -3.13 4.54
N GLU A 338 18.60 -1.87 4.78
CA GLU A 338 19.49 -0.83 5.29
C GLU A 338 19.61 -0.87 6.82
N ILE A 339 18.52 -1.19 7.52
CA ILE A 339 18.47 -1.08 8.99
C ILE A 339 18.82 -2.37 9.72
N VAL A 340 18.66 -3.53 9.07
CA VAL A 340 18.97 -4.83 9.67
C VAL A 340 20.48 -5.08 9.55
N ILE A 341 21.15 -5.04 10.70
CA ILE A 341 22.61 -5.21 10.80
C ILE A 341 23.03 -6.58 11.34
N THR A 342 22.13 -7.28 12.02
CA THR A 342 22.41 -8.62 12.55
C THR A 342 22.50 -9.65 11.42
N PRO A 343 23.24 -10.76 11.61
CA PRO A 343 23.39 -11.79 10.57
C PRO A 343 22.10 -12.57 10.28
N TYR A 344 21.18 -12.60 11.26
CA TYR A 344 19.86 -13.23 11.14
C TYR A 344 18.76 -12.24 11.53
N CYS A 345 17.62 -12.37 10.85
CA CYS A 345 16.43 -11.56 11.08
C CYS A 345 15.21 -12.48 11.16
N CYS A 346 14.34 -12.25 12.13
CA CYS A 346 13.02 -12.85 12.19
C CYS A 346 11.97 -11.78 11.87
N ILE A 347 11.11 -12.05 10.91
CA ILE A 347 9.98 -11.20 10.53
C ILE A 347 8.72 -11.81 11.14
N LEU A 348 7.91 -10.96 11.76
CA LEU A 348 6.69 -11.33 12.47
C LEU A 348 5.59 -10.32 12.12
N GLU A 349 4.41 -10.78 11.73
CA GLU A 349 3.24 -9.92 11.55
C GLU A 349 2.50 -9.77 12.89
N ASP A 350 1.98 -8.57 13.19
CA ASP A 350 1.25 -8.33 14.45
C ASP A 350 -0.01 -9.17 14.60
N SER A 351 -0.55 -9.69 13.50
CA SER A 351 -1.69 -10.59 13.45
C SER A 351 -1.34 -12.07 13.64
N VAL A 352 -0.07 -12.43 13.84
CA VAL A 352 0.37 -13.83 14.01
C VAL A 352 1.07 -13.98 15.35
N LEU A 353 0.57 -14.89 16.19
CA LEU A 353 1.10 -15.15 17.53
C LEU A 353 1.83 -16.50 17.57
N PRO A 354 3.17 -16.51 17.62
CA PRO A 354 3.94 -17.73 17.64
C PRO A 354 4.14 -18.27 19.08
N PRO A 355 4.65 -19.51 19.25
CA PRO A 355 5.07 -20.03 20.55
C PRO A 355 6.19 -19.20 21.20
N ASP A 356 6.25 -19.20 22.53
CA ASP A 356 7.21 -18.40 23.31
C ASP A 356 8.69 -18.71 22.95
N ASP A 357 9.01 -19.93 22.53
CA ASP A 357 10.34 -20.39 22.14
C ASP A 357 10.59 -20.43 20.62
N VAL A 358 9.77 -19.72 19.83
CA VAL A 358 9.81 -19.74 18.36
C VAL A 358 11.18 -19.39 17.78
N LEU A 359 11.91 -18.43 18.36
CA LEU A 359 13.20 -18.01 17.84
C LEU A 359 14.23 -19.13 17.92
N GLU A 360 14.29 -19.86 19.04
CA GLU A 360 15.18 -21.03 19.16
C GLU A 360 14.79 -22.12 18.16
N ARG A 361 13.50 -22.42 18.06
CA ARG A 361 13.00 -23.47 17.14
C ARG A 361 13.27 -23.14 15.68
N LEU A 362 13.00 -21.92 15.22
CA LEU A 362 13.26 -21.53 13.83
C LEU A 362 14.75 -21.43 13.51
N LEU A 363 15.61 -21.10 14.48
CA LEU A 363 17.05 -20.97 14.27
C LEU A 363 17.78 -22.32 14.28
N LYS A 364 17.27 -23.32 14.99
CA LYS A 364 17.92 -24.63 15.16
C LYS A 364 18.10 -25.44 13.85
N PRO A 365 17.17 -25.41 12.87
CA PRO A 365 17.35 -26.09 11.58
C PRO A 365 18.33 -25.42 10.62
N PHE A 366 18.83 -24.21 10.92
CA PHE A 366 19.77 -23.55 10.02
C PHE A 366 21.02 -24.41 9.79
N SER A 367 21.49 -24.38 8.56
CA SER A 367 22.76 -24.97 8.12
C SER A 367 23.39 -24.05 7.07
N LYS A 368 24.53 -24.45 6.50
CA LYS A 368 25.21 -23.67 5.43
C LYS A 368 24.32 -23.37 4.22
N GLU A 369 23.33 -24.23 3.95
CA GLU A 369 22.47 -24.18 2.76
C GLU A 369 21.07 -23.63 3.06
N VAL A 370 20.70 -23.47 4.33
CA VAL A 370 19.36 -23.00 4.71
C VAL A 370 19.33 -21.47 4.72
N GLY A 371 18.47 -20.91 3.87
CA GLY A 371 18.26 -19.47 3.78
C GLY A 371 17.22 -18.97 4.78
N CYS A 372 16.13 -19.73 4.94
CA CYS A 372 15.05 -19.37 5.86
C CYS A 372 14.31 -20.57 6.44
N VAL A 373 13.68 -20.35 7.59
CA VAL A 373 12.81 -21.30 8.29
C VAL A 373 11.54 -20.56 8.71
N SER A 374 10.38 -21.05 8.26
CA SER A 374 9.07 -20.44 8.52
C SER A 374 8.32 -21.18 9.62
N ALA A 375 7.55 -20.45 10.41
CA ALA A 375 6.53 -21.02 11.28
C ALA A 375 5.19 -21.10 10.50
N PRO A 376 4.50 -22.25 10.49
CA PRO A 376 3.22 -22.35 9.80
C PRO A 376 2.12 -21.65 10.62
N TYR A 377 1.19 -21.02 9.90
CA TYR A 377 -0.03 -20.45 10.44
C TYR A 377 -1.17 -20.63 9.44
N ALA A 378 -2.39 -20.60 9.93
CA ALA A 378 -3.57 -20.84 9.10
C ALA A 378 -3.88 -19.64 8.20
N SER A 379 -4.13 -19.91 6.92
CA SER A 379 -4.66 -18.94 5.97
C SER A 379 -5.98 -18.37 6.49
N PRO A 380 -6.10 -17.04 6.51
CA PRO A 380 -7.36 -16.36 6.73
C PRO A 380 -8.53 -16.87 5.87
N GLU A 381 -8.27 -17.19 4.61
CA GLU A 381 -9.31 -17.43 3.58
C GLU A 381 -9.80 -18.86 3.53
N ASN A 382 -8.90 -19.81 3.79
CA ASN A 382 -9.18 -21.24 3.62
C ASN A 382 -8.93 -22.08 4.89
N GLY A 383 -8.26 -21.52 5.91
CA GLY A 383 -7.87 -22.20 7.15
C GLY A 383 -6.74 -23.22 6.98
N LYS A 384 -6.21 -23.40 5.77
CA LYS A 384 -5.07 -24.29 5.49
C LYS A 384 -3.75 -23.57 5.81
N PRO A 385 -2.66 -24.30 6.10
CA PRO A 385 -1.34 -23.69 6.32
C PRO A 385 -0.90 -22.86 5.10
N LEU A 386 -0.40 -21.63 5.33
CA LEU A 386 0.19 -20.78 4.28
C LEU A 386 1.63 -21.21 3.95
N VAL A 387 1.75 -22.44 3.44
CA VAL A 387 3.01 -23.09 3.07
C VAL A 387 2.79 -23.96 1.83
N TRP A 388 3.66 -23.86 0.82
CA TRP A 388 3.48 -24.55 -0.47
C TRP A 388 4.73 -25.30 -0.95
N SER A 389 4.52 -26.37 -1.71
CA SER A 389 5.57 -27.24 -2.27
C SER A 389 5.93 -26.94 -3.73
N HIS A 390 5.12 -26.14 -4.43
CA HIS A 390 5.27 -25.77 -5.86
C HIS A 390 4.96 -24.28 -6.03
N ASP A 391 5.40 -23.65 -7.12
CA ASP A 391 5.28 -22.20 -7.34
C ASP A 391 3.82 -21.66 -7.45
N ASP A 392 2.81 -22.52 -7.32
CA ASP A 392 1.39 -22.15 -7.39
C ASP A 392 0.74 -22.01 -5.99
N TYR A 393 0.38 -20.77 -5.64
CA TYR A 393 -0.19 -20.33 -4.36
C TYR A 393 -1.72 -20.52 -4.27
N ARG A 394 -2.43 -20.81 -5.38
CA ARG A 394 -3.91 -20.87 -5.39
C ARG A 394 -4.45 -22.15 -4.73
N GLY A 395 -4.27 -22.29 -3.41
CA GLY A 395 -5.04 -23.14 -2.48
C GLY A 395 -5.07 -24.66 -2.71
N ASN A 396 -4.52 -25.14 -3.82
CA ASN A 396 -4.63 -26.52 -4.28
C ASN A 396 -3.38 -27.37 -3.98
N ASN A 397 -2.23 -26.75 -3.66
CA ASN A 397 -0.94 -27.42 -3.43
C ASN A 397 -0.29 -27.05 -2.07
N THR A 398 -1.10 -26.83 -1.02
CA THR A 398 -0.59 -26.62 0.34
C THR A 398 -0.02 -27.94 0.89
N ILE A 399 1.15 -27.87 1.54
CA ILE A 399 1.74 -29.04 2.22
C ILE A 399 0.84 -29.44 3.40
N GLN A 400 0.59 -30.75 3.56
CA GLN A 400 -0.12 -31.27 4.72
C GLN A 400 0.78 -31.25 5.95
N THR A 401 0.20 -30.94 7.11
CA THR A 401 0.90 -31.02 8.39
C THR A 401 1.45 -32.44 8.60
N PRO A 402 2.76 -32.62 8.84
CA PRO A 402 3.35 -33.92 9.14
C PRO A 402 2.69 -34.55 10.36
N ALA A 403 2.63 -35.88 10.39
CA ALA A 403 2.16 -36.59 11.57
C ALA A 403 3.12 -36.36 12.76
N ALA A 404 2.63 -36.46 14.00
CA ALA A 404 3.44 -36.15 15.20
C ALA A 404 4.68 -37.05 15.37
N ASN A 405 4.73 -38.21 14.70
CA ASN A 405 5.84 -39.16 14.67
C ASN A 405 6.79 -38.96 13.49
N GLU A 406 6.52 -38.01 12.58
CA GLU A 406 7.35 -37.65 11.43
C GLU A 406 8.26 -36.47 11.75
N ASP A 407 9.23 -36.22 10.87
CA ASP A 407 10.09 -35.04 10.99
C ASP A 407 9.23 -33.76 10.92
N GLN A 408 9.36 -32.93 11.95
CA GLN A 408 8.60 -31.69 12.06
C GLN A 408 9.24 -30.58 11.24
N VAL A 409 10.41 -30.79 10.65
CA VAL A 409 11.05 -29.83 9.75
C VAL A 409 10.97 -30.34 8.32
N THR A 410 10.29 -29.60 7.45
CA THR A 410 10.13 -29.99 6.03
C THR A 410 10.65 -28.92 5.08
N GLU A 411 11.19 -29.33 3.94
CA GLU A 411 11.56 -28.41 2.86
C GLU A 411 10.31 -27.92 2.10
N ILE A 412 10.30 -26.63 1.78
CA ILE A 412 9.16 -25.92 1.16
C ILE A 412 9.63 -25.10 -0.04
N ARG A 413 8.70 -24.70 -0.91
CA ARG A 413 9.00 -23.72 -1.97
C ARG A 413 8.79 -22.28 -1.51
N GLY A 414 7.85 -22.06 -0.59
CA GLY A 414 7.62 -20.78 0.05
C GLY A 414 6.51 -20.84 1.09
N SER A 415 6.31 -19.72 1.77
CA SER A 415 5.37 -19.55 2.87
C SER A 415 4.79 -18.12 2.89
N GLY A 416 3.78 -17.88 3.72
CA GLY A 416 3.42 -16.51 4.07
C GLY A 416 4.45 -15.86 5.03
N PHE A 417 4.37 -14.53 5.21
CA PHE A 417 5.32 -13.75 6.03
C PHE A 417 4.93 -13.58 7.50
N GLY A 418 3.88 -14.26 7.94
CA GLY A 418 3.38 -14.21 9.31
C GLY A 418 4.44 -14.42 10.38
N CYS A 419 5.31 -15.42 10.25
CA CYS A 419 6.49 -15.60 11.10
C CYS A 419 7.58 -16.40 10.38
N ILE A 420 8.74 -15.78 10.13
CA ILE A 420 9.85 -16.38 9.37
C ILE A 420 11.19 -15.90 9.89
N ALA A 421 12.13 -16.83 10.12
CA ALA A 421 13.54 -16.53 10.37
C ALA A 421 14.34 -16.68 9.08
N LEU A 422 15.21 -15.73 8.76
CA LEU A 422 15.99 -15.70 7.54
C LEU A 422 17.40 -15.14 7.75
N ARG A 423 18.33 -15.50 6.86
CA ARG A 423 19.65 -14.88 6.77
C ARG A 423 19.51 -13.47 6.21
N THR A 424 20.16 -12.49 6.84
CA THR A 424 20.08 -11.09 6.40
C THR A 424 20.66 -10.89 5.00
N GLU A 425 21.58 -11.74 4.53
CA GLU A 425 22.09 -11.70 3.15
C GLU A 425 20.97 -11.81 2.10
N LEU A 426 19.89 -12.53 2.41
CA LEU A 426 18.73 -12.67 1.51
C LEU A 426 17.96 -11.37 1.34
N LEU A 427 17.94 -10.51 2.37
CA LEU A 427 17.40 -9.17 2.27
C LEU A 427 18.37 -8.28 1.50
N LYS A 428 19.64 -8.26 1.90
CA LYS A 428 20.64 -7.31 1.37
C LYS A 428 20.92 -7.51 -0.12
N ASP A 429 20.98 -8.75 -0.59
CA ASP A 429 21.35 -9.09 -1.96
C ASP A 429 20.22 -8.85 -2.98
N HIS A 430 18.99 -8.52 -2.54
CA HIS A 430 17.83 -8.36 -3.42
C HIS A 430 17.16 -7.01 -3.23
N VAL A 431 16.77 -6.38 -4.34
CA VAL A 431 15.85 -5.25 -4.36
C VAL A 431 14.46 -5.79 -4.65
N PHE A 432 13.51 -5.46 -3.77
CA PHE A 432 12.13 -5.95 -3.89
C PHE A 432 11.26 -4.97 -4.69
N SER A 433 10.55 -5.51 -5.69
CA SER A 433 9.57 -4.78 -6.50
C SER A 433 8.44 -5.74 -6.92
N VAL A 434 7.21 -5.24 -7.11
CA VAL A 434 6.10 -6.07 -7.60
C VAL A 434 6.18 -6.18 -9.13
N PRO A 435 6.33 -7.38 -9.71
CA PRO A 435 6.36 -7.56 -11.16
C PRO A 435 5.04 -7.16 -11.84
N ARG A 436 5.08 -6.88 -13.15
CA ARG A 436 3.89 -6.58 -13.97
C ARG A 436 2.94 -7.79 -14.11
N ASN A 437 3.46 -8.99 -13.94
CA ASN A 437 2.71 -10.24 -13.92
C ASN A 437 2.28 -10.49 -12.47
N GLU A 438 1.05 -10.94 -12.24
CA GLU A 438 0.31 -11.06 -10.96
C GLU A 438 0.95 -11.91 -9.82
N GLU A 439 2.27 -11.99 -9.72
CA GLU A 439 3.00 -12.59 -8.60
C GLU A 439 3.00 -11.60 -7.42
N GLY A 440 2.38 -11.97 -6.30
CA GLY A 440 2.46 -11.25 -5.03
C GLY A 440 3.87 -11.23 -4.44
N PHE A 441 4.10 -10.36 -3.46
CA PHE A 441 5.40 -10.12 -2.80
C PHE A 441 6.05 -11.42 -2.33
N ALA A 442 5.29 -12.33 -1.74
CA ALA A 442 5.85 -13.56 -1.22
C ALA A 442 6.43 -14.46 -2.33
N GLN A 443 5.75 -14.57 -3.47
CA GLN A 443 6.25 -15.34 -4.61
C GLN A 443 7.50 -14.70 -5.18
N PHE A 444 7.49 -13.37 -5.36
CA PHE A 444 8.67 -12.63 -5.79
C PHE A 444 9.85 -12.87 -4.83
N PHE A 445 9.63 -12.77 -3.52
CA PHE A 445 10.67 -12.98 -2.52
C PHE A 445 11.29 -14.37 -2.65
N PHE A 446 10.49 -15.44 -2.56
CA PHE A 446 11.02 -16.81 -2.60
C PHE A 446 11.63 -17.20 -3.95
N LYS A 447 11.15 -16.60 -5.04
CA LYS A 447 11.74 -16.76 -6.37
C LYS A 447 13.09 -16.05 -6.47
N ALA A 448 13.18 -14.83 -5.94
CA ALA A 448 14.41 -14.04 -5.91
C ALA A 448 15.52 -14.75 -5.14
N MET A 449 15.21 -15.45 -4.04
CA MET A 449 16.20 -16.25 -3.29
C MET A 449 16.98 -17.22 -4.19
N GLY A 450 16.34 -17.78 -5.22
CA GLY A 450 16.95 -18.79 -6.10
C GLY A 450 17.05 -20.19 -5.46
N ASP A 451 17.43 -21.18 -6.26
CA ASP A 451 17.46 -22.59 -5.84
C ASP A 451 18.67 -22.98 -4.98
N GLN A 452 19.65 -22.08 -4.84
CA GLN A 452 20.83 -22.30 -3.99
C GLN A 452 20.50 -22.35 -2.49
N TRP A 453 19.34 -21.82 -2.08
CA TRP A 453 18.90 -21.76 -0.69
C TRP A 453 17.77 -22.76 -0.43
N LYS A 454 17.98 -23.62 0.56
CA LYS A 454 16.91 -24.41 1.17
C LYS A 454 15.99 -23.50 1.97
N ARG A 455 14.69 -23.74 1.84
CA ARG A 455 13.63 -23.05 2.56
C ARG A 455 12.91 -24.10 3.37
N LEU A 456 12.81 -23.90 4.68
CA LEU A 456 12.22 -24.90 5.57
C LEU A 456 10.97 -24.34 6.25
N CYS A 457 10.10 -25.24 6.68
CA CYS A 457 9.00 -24.98 7.61
C CYS A 457 9.21 -25.87 8.83
N ASP A 458 9.12 -25.29 10.04
CA ASP A 458 9.12 -26.05 11.29
C ASP A 458 7.69 -26.13 11.84
N TRP A 459 7.05 -27.29 11.66
CA TRP A 459 5.67 -27.56 12.05
C TRP A 459 5.46 -27.61 13.56
N SER A 460 6.53 -27.76 14.34
CA SER A 460 6.44 -27.61 15.79
C SER A 460 6.19 -26.15 16.21
N CYS A 461 6.35 -25.19 15.30
CA CYS A 461 6.17 -23.76 15.55
C CYS A 461 4.79 -23.23 15.12
N TRP A 462 3.75 -24.06 15.14
CA TRP A 462 2.41 -23.63 14.73
C TRP A 462 2.00 -22.33 15.44
N SER A 463 1.75 -21.29 14.64
CA SER A 463 1.44 -19.95 15.10
C SER A 463 -0.06 -19.65 14.93
N GLU A 464 -0.63 -18.99 15.92
CA GLU A 464 -2.05 -18.64 15.95
C GLU A 464 -2.31 -17.37 15.14
N GLN A 465 -3.25 -17.42 14.20
CA GLN A 465 -3.72 -16.23 13.51
C GLN A 465 -4.67 -15.46 14.43
N LEU A 466 -4.26 -14.28 14.88
CA LEU A 466 -5.03 -13.39 15.73
C LEU A 466 -6.07 -12.61 14.93
N GLY A 467 -7.32 -12.67 15.40
CA GLY A 467 -8.47 -12.12 14.69
C GLY A 467 -8.87 -13.02 13.53
N ASN A 468 -10.10 -13.50 13.50
CA ASN A 468 -10.58 -14.36 12.41
C ASN A 468 -10.75 -13.51 11.16
N PRO A 469 -9.83 -13.54 10.20
CA PRO A 469 -9.92 -12.60 9.11
C PRO A 469 -10.97 -13.13 8.12
N ARG A 470 -11.34 -14.42 8.17
CA ARG A 470 -12.49 -15.02 7.47
C ARG A 470 -13.85 -14.45 7.87
N ARG A 471 -13.99 -13.89 9.07
CA ARG A 471 -15.21 -13.16 9.48
C ARG A 471 -15.21 -11.70 9.03
N TYR A 472 -14.06 -11.18 8.61
CA TYR A 472 -13.92 -9.85 8.00
C TYR A 472 -13.84 -9.91 6.46
N TYR A 473 -13.33 -11.00 5.88
CA TYR A 473 -13.04 -11.19 4.44
C TYR A 473 -14.10 -11.99 3.65
N LEU A 474 -15.14 -12.56 4.27
CA LEU A 474 -16.22 -13.30 3.56
C LEU A 474 -17.54 -12.53 3.38
N SER A 475 -17.50 -11.21 3.35
CA SER A 475 -18.62 -10.43 2.81
C SER A 475 -18.06 -9.31 1.95
N HIS A 476 -18.76 -9.01 0.85
CA HIS A 476 -18.54 -7.92 -0.10
C HIS A 476 -17.74 -8.30 -1.35
N SER A 477 -18.37 -9.14 -2.17
CA SER A 477 -18.32 -8.99 -3.62
C SER A 477 -18.93 -7.63 -4.02
N SER A 478 -18.20 -6.82 -4.79
CA SER A 478 -18.64 -5.60 -5.48
C SER A 478 -19.06 -4.38 -4.62
N GLU A 479 -18.81 -3.18 -5.13
CA GLU A 479 -19.16 -1.87 -4.55
C GLU A 479 -20.68 -1.64 -4.32
N ASP A 480 -21.53 -2.64 -4.61
CA ASP A 480 -22.99 -2.58 -4.46
C ASP A 480 -23.51 -3.04 -3.08
N ASP A 481 -22.69 -3.65 -2.21
CA ASP A 481 -23.13 -4.21 -0.92
C ASP A 481 -22.85 -3.29 0.30
N SER A 482 -22.83 -1.97 0.17
CA SER A 482 -22.76 -1.09 1.36
C SER A 482 -24.08 -1.11 2.13
N TYR A 483 -24.06 -1.32 3.44
CA TYR A 483 -25.28 -1.20 4.24
C TYR A 483 -25.67 0.27 4.43
N ASP A 484 -26.93 0.61 4.12
CA ASP A 484 -27.50 1.92 4.42
C ASP A 484 -28.08 1.94 5.85
N VAL A 485 -27.81 3.00 6.60
CA VAL A 485 -28.33 3.21 7.96
C VAL A 485 -28.61 4.70 8.21
N ASP A 486 -29.77 5.01 8.78
CA ASP A 486 -30.09 6.38 9.20
C ASP A 486 -29.67 6.57 10.67
N VAL A 487 -28.83 7.56 10.94
CA VAL A 487 -28.23 7.81 12.26
C VAL A 487 -28.86 9.06 12.88
N PHE A 488 -29.55 8.90 14.01
CA PHE A 488 -30.27 9.97 14.69
C PHE A 488 -29.42 10.61 15.79
N ILE A 489 -29.21 11.92 15.69
CA ILE A 489 -28.41 12.70 16.64
C ILE A 489 -29.23 13.90 17.16
N PRO A 490 -29.99 13.74 18.26
CA PRO A 490 -30.57 14.86 19.00
C PRO A 490 -29.47 15.57 19.81
N TYR A 491 -29.42 16.90 19.78
CA TYR A 491 -28.55 17.67 20.68
C TYR A 491 -29.27 18.84 21.37
N TYR A 492 -28.94 19.03 22.65
CA TYR A 492 -29.41 20.14 23.49
C TYR A 492 -28.30 20.57 24.45
N ARG A 493 -27.87 21.84 24.40
CA ARG A 493 -26.80 22.42 25.26
C ARG A 493 -25.43 21.71 25.20
N ASN A 494 -25.15 20.98 24.12
CA ASN A 494 -23.94 20.17 23.92
C ASN A 494 -23.27 20.43 22.55
N LEU A 495 -23.50 21.59 21.93
CA LEU A 495 -23.05 21.87 20.55
C LEU A 495 -21.54 21.65 20.35
N HIS A 496 -20.72 21.95 21.35
CA HIS A 496 -19.27 21.80 21.31
C HIS A 496 -18.77 20.34 21.17
N LEU A 497 -19.61 19.35 21.48
CA LEU A 497 -19.29 17.91 21.40
C LEU A 497 -19.77 17.28 20.09
N VAL A 498 -20.84 17.82 19.50
CA VAL A 498 -21.48 17.36 18.27
C VAL A 498 -20.48 17.10 17.12
N PRO A 499 -19.45 17.94 16.86
CA PRO A 499 -18.47 17.65 15.80
C PRO A 499 -17.79 16.28 15.96
N GLN A 500 -17.41 15.90 17.19
CA GLN A 500 -16.71 14.64 17.42
C GLN A 500 -17.62 13.43 17.20
N THR A 501 -18.90 13.56 17.56
CA THR A 501 -19.92 12.53 17.29
C THR A 501 -20.16 12.40 15.77
N ILE A 502 -20.36 13.52 15.05
CA ILE A 502 -20.52 13.52 13.58
C ILE A 502 -19.31 12.89 12.91
N ASP A 503 -18.10 13.33 13.26
CA ASP A 503 -16.86 12.79 12.67
C ASP A 503 -16.81 11.28 12.92
N SER A 504 -17.07 10.78 14.15
CA SER A 504 -17.05 9.35 14.46
C SER A 504 -18.02 8.49 13.64
N ILE A 505 -19.12 9.08 13.17
CA ILE A 505 -20.13 8.41 12.33
C ILE A 505 -19.72 8.47 10.86
N LEU A 506 -19.15 9.57 10.39
CA LEU A 506 -18.63 9.68 9.02
C LEU A 506 -17.43 8.76 8.76
N TRP A 507 -16.68 8.39 9.81
CA TRP A 507 -15.53 7.47 9.76
C TRP A 507 -15.91 5.97 9.87
N GLN A 508 -17.18 5.61 9.75
CA GLN A 508 -17.63 4.22 9.85
C GLN A 508 -17.22 3.40 8.63
N LEU A 509 -16.76 2.17 8.86
CA LEU A 509 -16.26 1.29 7.80
C LEU A 509 -17.42 0.58 7.10
N ASN A 510 -17.35 0.42 5.77
CA ASN A 510 -18.27 -0.40 4.95
C ASN A 510 -19.78 -0.08 5.10
N VAL A 511 -20.12 1.14 5.52
CA VAL A 511 -21.49 1.60 5.78
C VAL A 511 -21.70 2.99 5.17
N LYS A 512 -22.90 3.27 4.65
CA LYS A 512 -23.31 4.60 4.17
C LYS A 512 -24.26 5.24 5.19
N PRO A 513 -23.75 5.98 6.19
CA PRO A 513 -24.60 6.62 7.19
C PRO A 513 -25.29 7.86 6.62
N LEU A 514 -26.61 7.95 6.78
CA LEU A 514 -27.39 9.17 6.61
C LEU A 514 -27.66 9.79 7.98
N ILE A 515 -27.01 10.91 8.30
CA ILE A 515 -27.08 11.56 9.60
C ILE A 515 -28.30 12.49 9.65
N HIS A 516 -29.14 12.33 10.66
CA HIS A 516 -30.23 13.24 11.01
C HIS A 516 -29.86 14.00 12.27
N LEU A 517 -29.40 15.23 12.11
CA LEU A 517 -28.94 16.08 13.19
C LEU A 517 -30.02 17.08 13.59
N VAL A 518 -30.42 17.05 14.86
CA VAL A 518 -31.55 17.86 15.36
C VAL A 518 -31.13 18.77 16.51
N ASN A 519 -31.25 20.07 16.28
CA ASN A 519 -31.15 21.08 17.33
C ASN A 519 -32.45 21.11 18.14
N ASP A 520 -32.46 20.52 19.34
CA ASP A 520 -33.65 20.44 20.19
C ASP A 520 -33.91 21.73 20.99
N CYS A 521 -34.02 22.86 20.30
CA CYS A 521 -34.20 24.17 20.92
C CYS A 521 -32.99 24.56 21.81
N SER A 522 -31.77 24.15 21.43
CA SER A 522 -30.55 24.69 22.02
C SER A 522 -30.40 26.17 21.65
N ARG A 523 -29.94 26.98 22.62
CA ARG A 523 -29.66 28.42 22.42
C ARG A 523 -28.27 28.68 21.82
N GLU A 524 -27.44 27.65 21.71
CA GLU A 524 -26.10 27.73 21.13
C GLU A 524 -26.19 28.04 19.62
N ASP A 525 -25.27 28.86 19.13
CA ASP A 525 -25.19 29.22 17.71
C ASP A 525 -24.51 28.10 16.91
N ASP A 526 -25.31 27.39 16.09
CA ASP A 526 -24.86 26.29 15.24
C ASP A 526 -24.32 26.73 13.88
N SER A 527 -24.17 28.05 13.63
CA SER A 527 -23.65 28.61 12.37
C SER A 527 -22.29 28.04 11.97
N THR A 528 -21.37 27.92 12.93
CA THR A 528 -20.01 27.40 12.70
C THR A 528 -20.03 25.91 12.40
N LEU A 529 -20.90 25.15 13.08
CA LEU A 529 -21.11 23.73 12.84
C LEU A 529 -21.68 23.48 11.44
N LYS A 530 -22.72 24.24 11.06
CA LYS A 530 -23.33 24.19 9.72
C LYS A 530 -22.33 24.55 8.64
N LYS A 531 -21.47 25.55 8.88
CA LYS A 531 -20.40 25.92 7.95
C LYS A 531 -19.35 24.81 7.81
N LYS A 532 -18.95 24.17 8.91
CA LYS A 532 -17.97 23.06 8.90
C LYS A 532 -18.44 21.88 8.06
N TYR A 533 -19.75 21.60 8.06
CA TYR A 533 -20.33 20.43 7.41
C TYR A 533 -21.29 20.78 6.26
N ALA A 534 -21.18 21.99 5.69
CA ALA A 534 -22.11 22.48 4.66
C ALA A 534 -22.09 21.64 3.38
N ASP A 535 -20.93 21.07 3.06
CA ASP A 535 -20.70 20.33 1.81
C ASP A 535 -21.00 18.83 1.92
N ILE A 536 -21.35 18.35 3.12
CA ILE A 536 -21.62 16.95 3.40
C ILE A 536 -23.10 16.63 3.13
N ARG A 537 -23.36 15.94 2.02
CA ARG A 537 -24.74 15.65 1.53
C ARG A 537 -25.52 14.65 2.37
N ASN A 538 -24.83 13.82 3.15
CA ASN A 538 -25.44 12.81 4.03
C ASN A 538 -25.73 13.35 5.44
N ILE A 539 -25.84 14.67 5.64
CA ILE A 539 -26.32 15.27 6.89
C ILE A 539 -27.60 16.07 6.61
N ARG A 540 -28.68 15.70 7.30
CA ARG A 540 -29.96 16.42 7.29
C ARG A 540 -30.13 17.20 8.60
N TRP A 541 -30.51 18.46 8.46
CA TRP A 541 -30.57 19.41 9.58
C TRP A 541 -32.02 19.71 9.97
N TYR A 542 -32.31 19.60 11.27
CA TYR A 542 -33.62 19.88 11.82
C TYR A 542 -33.52 20.78 13.04
N LYS A 543 -34.60 21.52 13.32
CA LYS A 543 -34.74 22.32 14.54
C LYS A 543 -36.14 22.20 15.10
N THR A 544 -36.25 22.10 16.42
CA THR A 544 -37.54 22.10 17.12
C THR A 544 -37.94 23.50 17.57
N ARG A 545 -39.25 23.72 17.71
CA ARG A 545 -39.82 25.00 18.21
C ARG A 545 -39.71 25.14 19.74
N GLN A 546 -39.58 24.01 20.42
CA GLN A 546 -39.43 23.88 21.87
C GLN A 546 -38.65 22.61 22.16
N ASN A 547 -38.07 22.47 23.36
CA ASN A 547 -37.38 21.24 23.74
C ASN A 547 -38.40 20.08 23.87
N PHE A 548 -38.24 19.04 23.06
CA PHE A 548 -39.10 17.84 23.07
C PHE A 548 -38.42 16.62 23.73
N GLY A 549 -37.11 16.66 23.90
CA GLY A 549 -36.30 15.57 24.46
C GLY A 549 -35.92 14.51 23.42
N PRO A 550 -34.88 13.70 23.72
CA PRO A 550 -34.26 12.79 22.76
C PRO A 550 -35.22 11.69 22.25
N TYR A 551 -36.16 11.23 23.09
CA TYR A 551 -37.10 10.15 22.72
C TYR A 551 -38.20 10.61 21.76
N LYS A 552 -38.83 11.77 22.02
CA LYS A 552 -39.77 12.39 21.06
C LYS A 552 -39.05 12.75 19.76
N ILE A 553 -37.77 13.12 19.86
CA ILE A 553 -36.98 13.41 18.66
C ILE A 553 -36.75 12.17 17.81
N ALA A 554 -36.24 11.10 18.40
CA ALA A 554 -36.01 9.84 17.68
C ALA A 554 -37.31 9.32 17.02
N ASN A 555 -38.44 9.42 17.74
CA ASN A 555 -39.76 9.11 17.21
C ASN A 555 -40.16 10.01 16.02
N GLY A 556 -39.90 11.31 16.08
CA GLY A 556 -40.22 12.18 14.94
C GLY A 556 -39.30 11.92 13.73
N LEU A 557 -38.01 11.66 13.96
CA LEU A 557 -37.01 11.41 12.92
C LEU A 557 -37.27 10.13 12.15
N PHE A 558 -37.86 9.12 12.80
CA PHE A 558 -38.29 7.87 12.15
C PHE A 558 -39.10 8.12 10.86
N HIS A 559 -39.96 9.14 10.83
CA HIS A 559 -40.79 9.45 9.67
C HIS A 559 -40.01 10.00 8.48
N PHE A 560 -38.77 10.45 8.70
CA PHE A 560 -37.84 10.92 7.67
C PHE A 560 -36.79 9.87 7.28
N ALA A 561 -36.71 8.76 8.02
CA ALA A 561 -35.69 7.75 7.82
C ALA A 561 -35.94 6.97 6.54
N THR A 562 -34.91 6.79 5.72
CA THR A 562 -35.01 6.10 4.42
C THR A 562 -34.51 4.67 4.46
N SER A 563 -33.56 4.35 5.33
CA SER A 563 -32.98 3.01 5.44
C SER A 563 -33.89 2.04 6.21
N GLU A 564 -33.69 0.75 5.98
CA GLU A 564 -34.36 -0.31 6.75
C GLU A 564 -33.83 -0.44 8.19
N THR A 565 -32.68 0.18 8.48
CA THR A 565 -32.05 0.18 9.80
C THR A 565 -31.83 1.60 10.28
N ILE A 566 -31.98 1.80 11.60
CA ILE A 566 -31.75 3.08 12.27
C ILE A 566 -30.76 2.90 13.42
N ALA A 567 -29.89 3.88 13.62
CA ALA A 567 -28.99 3.96 14.76
C ALA A 567 -29.31 5.21 15.59
N ILE A 568 -29.29 5.10 16.92
CA ILE A 568 -29.62 6.20 17.83
C ILE A 568 -28.39 6.54 18.67
N VAL A 569 -27.90 7.76 18.54
CA VAL A 569 -26.63 8.20 19.12
C VAL A 569 -26.82 9.47 19.91
N ASP A 570 -26.33 9.48 21.15
CA ASP A 570 -26.32 10.68 21.97
C ASP A 570 -25.21 11.64 21.46
N SER A 571 -25.49 12.95 21.46
CA SER A 571 -24.62 13.98 20.85
C SER A 571 -23.24 14.18 21.48
N ASP A 572 -22.95 13.46 22.56
CA ASP A 572 -21.71 13.50 23.34
C ASP A 572 -20.91 12.18 23.30
N ASP A 573 -21.43 11.15 22.64
CA ASP A 573 -20.82 9.83 22.50
C ASP A 573 -20.08 9.65 21.17
N ILE A 574 -19.18 8.65 21.12
CA ILE A 574 -18.31 8.35 19.97
C ILE A 574 -18.46 6.88 19.58
N MET A 575 -18.74 6.60 18.31
CA MET A 575 -18.68 5.24 17.77
C MET A 575 -17.25 4.90 17.34
N LEU A 576 -16.77 3.69 17.64
CA LEU A 576 -15.52 3.20 17.04
C LEU A 576 -15.75 2.87 15.56
N PRO A 577 -14.72 2.96 14.69
CA PRO A 577 -14.89 2.86 13.23
C PRO A 577 -15.67 1.63 12.74
N GLU A 578 -15.54 0.51 13.44
CA GLU A 578 -16.16 -0.78 13.12
C GLU A 578 -17.59 -0.95 13.67
N HIS A 579 -18.11 -0.01 14.47
CA HIS A 579 -19.35 -0.21 15.23
C HIS A 579 -20.58 -0.52 14.36
N LEU A 580 -20.89 0.34 13.38
CA LEU A 580 -22.07 0.18 12.53
C LEU A 580 -21.97 -1.06 11.64
N GLU A 581 -20.76 -1.37 11.16
CA GLU A 581 -20.53 -2.59 10.39
C GLU A 581 -20.80 -3.85 11.22
N ILE A 582 -20.22 -3.95 12.42
CA ILE A 582 -20.45 -5.07 13.33
C ILE A 582 -21.94 -5.19 13.65
N ALA A 583 -22.60 -4.06 13.93
CA ALA A 583 -24.01 -4.04 14.26
C ALA A 583 -24.90 -4.53 13.11
N LEU A 584 -24.70 -4.00 11.90
CA LEU A 584 -25.50 -4.35 10.72
C LEU A 584 -25.27 -5.80 10.29
N ARG A 585 -24.02 -6.28 10.34
CA ARG A 585 -23.70 -7.69 10.14
C ARG A 585 -24.38 -8.58 11.19
N ALA A 586 -24.37 -8.19 12.46
CA ALA A 586 -25.02 -8.96 13.52
C ALA A 586 -26.55 -9.03 13.35
N LEU A 587 -27.20 -7.95 12.88
CA LEU A 587 -28.62 -7.96 12.54
C LEU A 587 -28.95 -8.96 11.42
N VAL A 588 -28.03 -9.16 10.47
CA VAL A 588 -28.19 -10.13 9.37
C VAL A 588 -27.83 -11.55 9.81
N GLU A 589 -26.61 -11.76 10.33
CA GLU A 589 -26.06 -13.08 10.70
C GLU A 589 -26.92 -13.80 11.73
N TYR A 590 -27.40 -13.08 12.75
CA TYR A 590 -28.19 -13.66 13.83
C TYR A 590 -29.70 -13.49 13.61
N GLU A 591 -30.11 -12.98 12.44
CA GLU A 591 -31.48 -12.54 12.15
C GLU A 591 -32.04 -11.64 13.26
N ALA A 592 -31.18 -10.84 13.90
CA ALA A 592 -31.57 -10.00 15.01
C ALA A 592 -32.39 -8.79 14.53
N ASP A 593 -33.24 -8.30 15.41
CA ASP A 593 -34.01 -7.08 15.21
C ASP A 593 -33.34 -5.86 15.85
N VAL A 594 -32.58 -6.10 16.93
CA VAL A 594 -31.85 -5.07 17.69
C VAL A 594 -30.44 -5.57 17.99
N TYR A 595 -29.47 -4.67 17.87
CA TYR A 595 -28.09 -4.86 18.28
C TYR A 595 -27.71 -3.86 19.38
N GLY A 596 -26.90 -4.31 20.33
CA GLY A 596 -26.20 -3.47 21.29
C GLY A 596 -24.82 -4.04 21.66
N SER A 597 -23.92 -3.18 22.13
CA SER A 597 -22.56 -3.57 22.51
C SER A 597 -22.13 -2.92 23.83
N SER A 598 -20.97 -3.35 24.35
CA SER A 598 -20.37 -2.70 25.51
C SER A 598 -19.75 -1.36 25.11
N MET A 599 -19.67 -0.45 26.09
CA MET A 599 -19.06 0.87 25.91
C MET A 599 -18.11 1.21 27.05
N ARG A 600 -17.09 2.02 26.73
CA ARG A 600 -16.12 2.51 27.70
C ARG A 600 -16.41 3.96 28.08
N GLN A 601 -16.54 4.26 29.37
CA GLN A 601 -16.66 5.63 29.83
C GLN A 601 -15.31 6.35 29.86
N PHE A 602 -15.31 7.62 29.47
CA PHE A 602 -14.16 8.51 29.62
C PHE A 602 -14.60 9.92 30.05
N LEU A 603 -13.71 10.59 30.78
CA LEU A 603 -13.82 12.00 31.16
C LEU A 603 -13.00 12.86 30.18
N ASN A 604 -13.32 14.14 30.07
CA ASN A 604 -12.58 15.08 29.23
C ASN A 604 -11.06 15.03 29.50
N PRO A 605 -10.20 15.33 28.50
CA PRO A 605 -8.75 15.26 28.64
C PRO A 605 -8.14 16.19 29.70
N HIS A 606 -8.93 17.06 30.33
CA HIS A 606 -8.52 17.98 31.38
C HIS A 606 -8.82 17.52 32.81
N GLU A 607 -9.53 16.40 33.01
CA GLU A 607 -9.86 15.89 34.34
C GLU A 607 -9.22 14.51 34.58
N LYS A 608 -8.20 14.48 35.44
CA LYS A 608 -7.63 13.23 35.96
C LYS A 608 -8.66 12.61 36.91
N HIS A 609 -9.26 11.47 36.56
CA HIS A 609 -9.48 10.27 37.41
C HIS A 609 -10.65 9.37 36.95
N SER A 610 -10.39 8.04 36.95
CA SER A 610 -11.30 6.89 36.81
C SER A 610 -11.92 6.62 35.42
N GLN A 611 -11.25 5.77 34.63
CA GLN A 611 -11.86 5.05 33.52
C GLN A 611 -12.62 3.84 34.08
N ARG A 612 -13.89 3.68 33.74
CA ARG A 612 -14.68 2.48 34.03
C ARG A 612 -15.35 1.99 32.76
N SER A 613 -15.26 0.69 32.48
CA SER A 613 -16.11 0.08 31.46
C SER A 613 -17.52 -0.09 32.02
N ILE A 614 -18.53 0.28 31.24
CA ILE A 614 -19.90 -0.14 31.53
C ILE A 614 -20.07 -1.45 30.79
N LYS A 615 -20.00 -2.57 31.52
CA LYS A 615 -20.45 -3.84 30.98
C LYS A 615 -21.98 -3.86 30.98
N MET A 616 -22.57 -4.11 29.82
CA MET A 616 -23.99 -4.47 29.73
C MET A 616 -24.13 -5.85 30.38
N LEU A 617 -24.78 -5.92 31.56
CA LEU A 617 -25.02 -7.08 32.44
C LEU A 617 -24.12 -8.33 32.22
N GLU A 618 -23.37 -8.73 33.25
CA GLU A 618 -22.60 -10.00 33.21
C GLU A 618 -23.51 -11.20 32.91
N ASN A 619 -23.12 -12.05 31.94
CA ASN A 619 -23.77 -13.32 31.57
C ASN A 619 -25.08 -13.25 30.76
N ILE A 620 -25.29 -12.23 29.92
CA ILE A 620 -26.38 -12.28 28.93
C ILE A 620 -25.98 -13.20 27.75
N PRO A 621 -26.87 -14.09 27.27
CA PRO A 621 -26.67 -14.83 26.03
C PRO A 621 -26.37 -13.91 24.83
N THR A 622 -25.42 -14.28 23.98
CA THR A 622 -25.03 -13.55 22.74
C THR A 622 -26.22 -13.21 21.83
N LEU A 623 -27.29 -14.00 21.89
CA LEU A 623 -28.59 -13.72 21.26
C LEU A 623 -29.70 -14.01 22.27
N VAL A 624 -30.53 -13.02 22.56
CA VAL A 624 -31.71 -13.14 23.41
C VAL A 624 -32.95 -13.20 22.52
N SER A 625 -33.61 -14.36 22.50
CA SER A 625 -34.95 -14.55 21.97
C SER A 625 -35.84 -15.14 23.07
N GLY A 626 -36.90 -14.44 23.46
CA GLY A 626 -37.80 -14.87 24.54
C GLY A 626 -38.03 -13.82 25.64
N THR A 627 -38.47 -14.28 26.82
CA THR A 627 -38.84 -13.43 27.96
C THR A 627 -37.59 -12.84 28.63
N LEU A 628 -37.48 -11.50 28.67
CA LEU A 628 -36.43 -10.82 29.42
C LEU A 628 -36.73 -10.89 30.92
N PRO A 629 -35.71 -10.75 31.79
CA PRO A 629 -35.95 -10.59 33.22
C PRO A 629 -36.90 -9.42 33.48
N ASN A 630 -37.94 -9.70 34.25
CA ASN A 630 -38.99 -8.76 34.67
C ASN A 630 -38.47 -7.45 35.29
N ARG A 631 -37.26 -7.49 35.82
CA ARG A 631 -36.56 -6.33 36.37
C ARG A 631 -35.16 -6.25 35.78
N LEU A 632 -34.97 -5.40 34.78
CA LEU A 632 -33.64 -5.01 34.30
C LEU A 632 -33.12 -3.87 35.17
N LYS A 633 -32.11 -4.16 36.00
CA LYS A 633 -31.42 -3.12 36.81
C LYS A 633 -30.55 -2.20 35.94
N TYR A 634 -30.15 -2.68 34.76
CA TYR A 634 -29.35 -1.96 33.77
C TYR A 634 -29.93 -2.22 32.36
N PRO A 635 -29.83 -1.25 31.44
CA PRO A 635 -30.23 -1.44 30.05
C PRO A 635 -29.44 -2.57 29.38
N LEU A 636 -30.13 -3.42 28.64
CA LEU A 636 -29.54 -4.48 27.81
C LEU A 636 -28.87 -3.91 26.55
N VAL A 637 -29.48 -2.86 26.01
CA VAL A 637 -29.00 -2.04 24.89
C VAL A 637 -29.23 -0.59 25.26
N ILE A 638 -28.27 0.29 24.94
CA ILE A 638 -28.32 1.72 25.27
C ILE A 638 -28.18 2.57 24.01
N ASN A 639 -28.62 3.82 24.12
CA ASN A 639 -28.26 4.86 23.15
C ASN A 639 -26.73 4.96 23.01
N GLY A 640 -26.25 5.25 21.80
CA GLY A 640 -24.82 5.26 21.46
C GLY A 640 -24.28 3.93 20.94
N THR A 641 -24.95 2.80 21.24
CA THR A 641 -24.62 1.48 20.66
C THR A 641 -25.80 0.78 19.97
N MET A 642 -27.00 1.39 20.04
CA MET A 642 -28.24 0.77 19.55
C MET A 642 -28.35 0.90 18.03
N VAL A 643 -28.47 -0.24 17.37
CA VAL A 643 -28.88 -0.33 15.95
C VAL A 643 -30.08 -1.25 15.85
N ILE A 644 -31.15 -0.80 15.20
CA ILE A 644 -32.44 -1.50 15.18
C ILE A 644 -33.10 -1.44 13.80
N ARG A 645 -33.81 -2.51 13.44
CA ARG A 645 -34.63 -2.55 12.23
C ARG A 645 -35.83 -1.61 12.35
N LYS A 646 -36.06 -0.80 11.31
CA LYS A 646 -37.14 0.19 11.23
C LYS A 646 -38.52 -0.45 11.49
N LYS A 647 -38.79 -1.61 10.89
CA LYS A 647 -40.02 -2.39 11.10
C LYS A 647 -40.28 -2.72 12.58
N THR A 648 -39.22 -3.00 13.34
CA THR A 648 -39.30 -3.41 14.74
C THR A 648 -39.56 -2.20 15.62
N PHE A 649 -38.92 -1.07 15.34
CA PHE A 649 -39.18 0.20 16.01
C PHE A 649 -40.64 0.65 15.81
N GLU A 650 -41.17 0.50 14.59
CA GLU A 650 -42.57 0.80 14.25
C GLU A 650 -43.57 -0.14 14.93
N ALA A 651 -43.26 -1.44 14.98
CA ALA A 651 -44.16 -2.47 15.52
C ALA A 651 -44.56 -2.21 16.98
N VAL A 652 -43.72 -1.54 17.75
CA VAL A 652 -44.01 -1.14 19.15
C VAL A 652 -44.38 0.34 19.31
N ASN A 653 -44.62 1.07 18.21
CA ASN A 653 -44.93 2.51 18.20
C ASN A 653 -43.80 3.38 18.79
N GLY A 654 -42.53 3.00 18.60
CA GLY A 654 -41.34 3.74 19.05
C GLY A 654 -41.19 3.87 20.57
N PHE A 655 -40.37 4.82 21.03
CA PHE A 655 -40.19 5.13 22.45
C PHE A 655 -41.48 5.70 23.08
N ASP A 656 -41.65 5.55 24.40
CA ASP A 656 -42.60 6.37 25.16
C ASP A 656 -42.03 7.78 25.29
N GLY A 657 -42.41 8.67 24.37
CA GLY A 657 -41.90 10.02 24.30
C GLY A 657 -42.29 10.88 25.50
N ASN A 658 -43.24 10.48 26.35
CA ASN A 658 -43.62 11.25 27.53
C ASN A 658 -42.69 10.99 28.72
N MET A 659 -41.78 10.01 28.62
CA MET A 659 -40.79 9.72 29.64
C MET A 659 -39.63 10.72 29.60
N PHE A 660 -39.27 11.24 30.77
CA PHE A 660 -38.11 12.12 30.91
C PHE A 660 -36.77 11.35 30.87
N CYS A 661 -36.72 10.14 31.44
CA CYS A 661 -35.54 9.27 31.43
C CYS A 661 -35.92 7.78 31.50
N GLY A 662 -35.08 6.89 30.98
CA GLY A 662 -35.29 5.44 31.08
C GLY A 662 -36.23 4.85 30.02
N ALA A 663 -36.56 5.62 28.97
CA ALA A 663 -37.39 5.13 27.87
C ALA A 663 -36.64 4.12 26.99
N ASP A 664 -35.31 4.12 27.01
CA ASP A 664 -34.43 3.10 26.42
C ASP A 664 -34.65 1.72 27.07
N ILE A 665 -34.67 1.67 28.41
CA ILE A 665 -34.94 0.44 29.18
C ILE A 665 -36.37 -0.04 28.93
N GLU A 666 -37.34 0.88 29.03
CA GLU A 666 -38.75 0.59 28.82
C GLU A 666 -39.02 0.06 27.40
N PHE A 667 -38.41 0.67 26.39
CA PHE A 667 -38.53 0.27 25.00
C PHE A 667 -38.01 -1.15 24.77
N ILE A 668 -36.80 -1.46 25.24
CA ILE A 668 -36.24 -2.82 25.13
C ILE A 668 -37.12 -3.85 25.85
N GLN A 669 -37.69 -3.50 27.00
CA GLN A 669 -38.64 -4.37 27.69
C GLN A 669 -39.97 -4.54 26.95
N ARG A 670 -40.40 -3.56 26.14
CA ARG A 670 -41.61 -3.72 25.32
C ARG A 670 -41.44 -4.67 24.14
N LEU A 671 -40.22 -4.81 23.63
CA LEU A 671 -39.89 -5.71 22.52
C LEU A 671 -40.14 -7.20 22.83
N GLN A 672 -40.27 -7.57 24.11
CA GLN A 672 -40.55 -8.95 24.53
C GLN A 672 -42.04 -9.36 24.43
N TYR A 673 -42.96 -8.39 24.32
CA TYR A 673 -44.40 -8.65 24.20
C TYR A 673 -44.80 -8.80 22.74
N PRO A 674 -45.82 -9.62 22.42
CA PRO A 674 -46.07 -10.01 21.03
C PRO A 674 -46.56 -8.85 20.16
N SER A 675 -45.72 -8.43 19.21
CA SER A 675 -46.08 -8.40 17.78
C SER A 675 -45.99 -9.81 17.18
N ASP A 676 -46.44 -10.03 15.94
CA ASP A 676 -46.59 -11.35 15.31
C ASP A 676 -45.33 -12.25 15.29
N ALA A 677 -44.15 -11.72 15.67
CA ALA A 677 -42.98 -12.44 16.16
C ALA A 677 -42.32 -11.65 17.33
N GLN A 678 -41.79 -12.34 18.35
CA GLN A 678 -40.98 -11.71 19.40
C GLN A 678 -39.66 -11.20 18.80
N ALA A 679 -39.27 -9.96 19.15
CA ALA A 679 -38.04 -9.37 18.61
C ALA A 679 -36.80 -10.08 19.15
N LYS A 680 -35.84 -10.37 18.27
CA LYS A 680 -34.55 -10.96 18.63
C LYS A 680 -33.54 -9.85 18.95
N ILE A 681 -32.91 -9.90 20.13
CA ILE A 681 -31.93 -8.90 20.57
C ILE A 681 -30.55 -9.55 20.62
N HIS A 682 -29.59 -9.02 19.87
CA HIS A 682 -28.19 -9.44 19.91
C HIS A 682 -27.38 -8.47 20.77
N THR A 683 -26.56 -8.99 21.68
CA THR A 683 -25.67 -8.17 22.52
C THR A 683 -24.25 -8.68 22.48
N SER A 684 -23.30 -7.76 22.31
CA SER A 684 -21.86 -8.03 22.31
C SER A 684 -21.18 -7.47 23.57
N ASP A 685 -20.22 -8.21 24.13
CA ASP A 685 -19.34 -7.76 25.20
C ASP A 685 -18.15 -6.92 24.68
N GLU A 686 -17.99 -6.85 23.36
CA GLU A 686 -16.99 -6.03 22.69
C GLU A 686 -17.26 -4.54 22.90
N ILE A 687 -16.19 -3.77 23.15
CA ILE A 687 -16.26 -2.32 23.30
C ILE A 687 -16.21 -1.69 21.91
N THR A 688 -17.35 -1.26 21.38
CA THR A 688 -17.43 -0.61 20.06
C THR A 688 -17.92 0.84 20.11
N ALA A 689 -18.16 1.39 21.31
CA ALA A 689 -18.43 2.81 21.49
C ALA A 689 -17.77 3.36 22.77
N LEU A 690 -17.57 4.68 22.78
CA LEU A 690 -17.05 5.42 23.93
C LEU A 690 -18.12 6.38 24.43
N ARG A 691 -18.39 6.31 25.73
CA ARG A 691 -19.32 7.20 26.40
C ARG A 691 -18.61 8.34 27.10
N ARG A 692 -19.06 9.57 26.86
CA ARG A 692 -18.52 10.71 27.59
C ARG A 692 -19.30 10.94 28.88
N ILE A 693 -18.58 11.15 29.97
CA ILE A 693 -19.18 11.66 31.22
C ILE A 693 -18.94 13.17 31.26
N CYS A 694 -20.00 13.99 31.25
CA CYS A 694 -19.91 15.43 31.42
C CYS A 694 -20.84 15.94 32.52
N SER A 695 -20.61 17.16 33.02
CA SER A 695 -21.43 17.78 34.08
C SER A 695 -22.91 17.95 33.70
N ASN A 696 -23.20 17.98 32.40
CA ASN A 696 -24.55 18.11 31.86
C ASN A 696 -25.22 16.76 31.51
N SER A 697 -24.52 15.63 31.70
CA SER A 697 -25.09 14.30 31.41
C SER A 697 -26.25 14.00 32.37
N LEU A 698 -27.45 13.80 31.83
CA LEU A 698 -28.66 13.43 32.58
C LEU A 698 -28.45 12.17 33.43
N SER A 699 -27.55 11.29 32.99
CA SER A 699 -27.28 9.96 33.54
C SER A 699 -26.05 9.89 34.45
N ASN A 700 -25.52 11.02 34.91
CA ASN A 700 -24.45 11.07 35.91
C ASN A 700 -24.88 10.41 37.23
N HIS A 701 -23.97 9.76 37.96
CA HIS A 701 -24.30 8.98 39.17
C HIS A 701 -24.89 9.81 40.31
N ASP A 702 -24.56 11.10 40.36
CA ASP A 702 -25.00 12.04 41.39
C ASP A 702 -26.25 12.86 41.00
N SER A 703 -26.86 12.58 39.84
CA SER A 703 -28.08 13.28 39.41
C SER A 703 -29.35 12.59 39.92
N GLU A 704 -30.42 13.37 40.12
CA GLU A 704 -31.79 12.88 40.41
C GLU A 704 -32.31 11.89 39.33
N TYR A 705 -31.66 11.82 38.16
CA TYR A 705 -32.06 11.01 37.00
C TYR A 705 -30.99 9.97 36.59
N GLY A 706 -29.98 9.77 37.43
CA GLY A 706 -28.84 8.87 37.21
C GLY A 706 -29.20 7.39 37.25
N TYR A 707 -28.25 6.50 36.92
CA TYR A 707 -28.45 5.04 36.86
C TYR A 707 -28.90 4.36 38.17
N LYS A 708 -28.83 5.07 39.31
CA LYS A 708 -29.30 4.60 40.63
C LYS A 708 -30.42 5.46 41.22
N SER A 709 -31.03 6.33 40.42
CA SER A 709 -32.09 7.22 40.90
C SER A 709 -33.40 6.50 41.17
N ASP A 710 -34.13 6.97 42.18
CA ASP A 710 -35.49 6.53 42.48
C ASP A 710 -36.43 6.74 41.26
N VAL A 711 -36.17 7.76 40.43
CA VAL A 711 -36.94 8.06 39.22
C VAL A 711 -36.76 6.99 38.15
N ARG A 712 -35.51 6.57 37.84
CA ARG A 712 -35.28 5.46 36.90
C ARG A 712 -35.79 4.13 37.46
N GLU A 713 -35.71 3.91 38.76
CA GLU A 713 -36.27 2.72 39.39
C GLU A 713 -37.81 2.72 39.33
N ALA A 714 -38.48 3.86 39.56
CA ALA A 714 -39.92 3.99 39.42
C ALA A 714 -40.38 3.71 37.99
N ASN A 715 -39.62 4.16 36.98
CA ASN A 715 -39.90 3.88 35.58
C ASN A 715 -39.74 2.39 35.24
N ALA A 716 -38.70 1.73 35.77
CA ALA A 716 -38.55 0.28 35.64
C ALA A 716 -39.69 -0.49 36.35
N ARG A 717 -40.20 0.02 37.48
CA ARG A 717 -41.38 -0.54 38.17
C ARG A 717 -42.66 -0.37 37.36
N GLU A 718 -42.86 0.75 36.70
CA GLU A 718 -44.01 0.96 35.80
C GLU A 718 -43.95 0.01 34.59
N SER A 719 -42.77 -0.22 34.03
CA SER A 719 -42.57 -1.24 32.98
C SER A 719 -42.88 -2.66 33.49
N PHE A 720 -42.46 -2.99 34.72
CA PHE A 720 -42.82 -4.25 35.37
C PHE A 720 -44.33 -4.37 35.66
N ARG A 721 -45.01 -3.28 36.04
CA ARG A 721 -46.47 -3.26 36.21
C ARG A 721 -47.18 -3.61 34.90
N ARG A 722 -46.67 -3.11 33.75
CA ARG A 722 -47.20 -3.45 32.42
C ARG A 722 -47.01 -4.94 32.09
N TYR A 723 -45.87 -5.53 32.49
CA TYR A 723 -45.62 -6.97 32.40
C TYR A 723 -46.65 -7.79 33.19
N GLU A 724 -46.84 -7.45 34.48
CA GLU A 724 -47.79 -8.16 35.35
C GLU A 724 -49.22 -8.08 34.82
N LEU A 725 -49.66 -6.89 34.36
CA LEU A 725 -50.98 -6.72 33.76
C LEU A 725 -51.15 -7.55 32.48
N TRP A 726 -50.13 -7.60 31.61
CA TRP A 726 -50.15 -8.43 30.40
C TRP A 726 -50.27 -9.92 30.70
N HIS A 727 -49.60 -10.39 31.76
CA HIS A 727 -49.68 -11.79 32.18
C HIS A 727 -50.97 -12.14 32.92
N THR A 728 -51.65 -11.18 33.54
CA THR A 728 -52.77 -11.46 34.43
C THR A 728 -54.15 -11.12 33.87
N GLN A 729 -54.34 -10.10 33.02
CA GLN A 729 -55.68 -9.55 32.73
C GLN A 729 -55.88 -8.93 31.32
N GLU A 730 -55.90 -9.76 30.27
CA GLU A 730 -56.02 -9.37 28.84
C GLU A 730 -54.72 -8.85 28.20
N LYS A 731 -54.33 -9.46 27.08
CA LYS A 731 -53.13 -9.17 26.30
C LYS A 731 -53.03 -7.68 25.96
N ILE A 732 -52.24 -6.92 26.73
CA ILE A 732 -51.99 -5.50 26.48
C ILE A 732 -51.27 -5.33 25.12
N ASN A 733 -51.77 -4.42 24.29
CA ASN A 733 -51.14 -4.01 23.03
C ASN A 733 -49.91 -3.08 23.29
N PRO A 734 -48.67 -3.49 22.96
CA PRO A 734 -47.46 -2.69 23.16
C PRO A 734 -47.47 -1.33 22.43
N ARG A 735 -48.21 -1.24 21.31
CA ARG A 735 -48.35 0.01 20.54
C ARG A 735 -49.08 1.12 21.29
N LYS A 736 -49.81 0.84 22.37
CA LYS A 736 -50.52 1.87 23.17
C LYS A 736 -49.58 2.80 23.94
N TYR A 737 -48.33 2.39 24.18
CA TYR A 737 -47.39 3.13 25.05
C TYR A 737 -46.34 3.90 24.27
N GLY A 738 -45.92 3.39 23.12
CA GLY A 738 -45.08 4.15 22.22
C GLY A 738 -45.84 5.40 21.72
N THR A 739 -45.10 6.46 21.41
CA THR A 739 -45.67 7.73 20.95
C THR A 739 -45.24 8.10 19.54
N LEU A 740 -44.73 7.14 18.74
CA LEU A 740 -44.24 7.36 17.38
C LEU A 740 -45.27 8.06 16.48
N ASP A 741 -46.52 7.58 16.51
CA ASP A 741 -47.62 8.16 15.73
C ASP A 741 -47.99 9.59 16.15
N GLN A 742 -47.69 9.98 17.38
CA GLN A 742 -47.95 11.32 17.93
C GLN A 742 -46.84 12.32 17.59
N CYS A 743 -45.71 11.86 17.04
CA CYS A 743 -44.50 12.66 16.85
C CYS A 743 -44.26 13.11 15.39
N LYS A 744 -45.26 13.00 14.50
CA LYS A 744 -45.12 13.34 13.07
C LYS A 744 -44.79 14.82 12.81
N ASP A 745 -45.26 15.72 13.66
CA ASP A 745 -45.15 17.17 13.49
C ASP A 745 -44.15 17.85 14.45
N VAL A 746 -43.19 17.08 14.99
CA VAL A 746 -42.23 17.59 16.00
C VAL A 746 -41.19 18.55 15.39
N PHE A 747 -40.96 18.49 14.07
CA PHE A 747 -39.92 19.26 13.37
C PHE A 747 -40.46 20.06 12.18
N VAL A 748 -39.74 21.12 11.83
CA VAL A 748 -39.83 21.78 10.53
C VAL A 748 -38.50 21.53 9.80
N PRO A 749 -38.50 21.01 8.56
CA PRO A 749 -37.29 20.99 7.74
C PRO A 749 -36.77 22.42 7.61
N ILE A 750 -35.51 22.66 8.00
CA ILE A 750 -34.85 23.91 7.65
C ILE A 750 -34.53 23.74 6.16
N GLY A 751 -35.33 24.36 5.29
CA GLY A 751 -35.15 24.26 3.83
C GLY A 751 -33.69 24.53 3.45
N ASP A 752 -33.23 23.86 2.39
CA ASP A 752 -31.86 23.97 1.86
C ASP A 752 -31.40 25.43 1.96
N LEU A 753 -30.34 25.65 2.76
CA LEU A 753 -29.82 27.00 3.00
C LEU A 753 -29.57 27.71 1.65
N PRO A 754 -29.84 29.02 1.54
CA PRO A 754 -29.49 29.79 0.35
C PRO A 754 -28.00 29.63 0.10
N ARG A 755 -27.66 28.99 -1.02
CA ARG A 755 -26.28 28.79 -1.42
C ARG A 755 -25.68 30.16 -1.72
N SER A 756 -24.58 30.51 -1.07
CA SER A 756 -23.80 31.68 -1.47
C SER A 756 -23.26 31.43 -2.88
N GLU A 757 -23.64 32.28 -3.83
CA GLU A 757 -23.19 32.19 -5.23
C GLU A 757 -21.66 32.31 -5.41
N SER A 758 -20.91 32.65 -4.35
CA SER A 758 -19.46 32.76 -4.38
C SER A 758 -18.70 31.45 -4.09
N SER A 759 -19.38 30.32 -3.90
CA SER A 759 -18.73 29.01 -3.66
C SER A 759 -19.17 27.90 -4.63
N LEU A 760 -19.82 28.26 -5.75
CA LEU A 760 -20.35 27.34 -6.75
C LEU A 760 -19.32 26.60 -7.63
N ASN A 761 -18.03 26.65 -7.30
CA ASN A 761 -16.97 26.00 -8.09
C ASN A 761 -16.20 24.87 -7.38
N GLY A 762 -16.56 24.49 -6.16
CA GLY A 762 -15.97 23.35 -5.46
C GLY A 762 -17.06 22.36 -5.08
N ILE A 763 -16.89 21.09 -5.43
CA ILE A 763 -17.78 19.97 -5.08
C ILE A 763 -19.06 19.89 -5.95
N ARG A 764 -18.83 19.61 -7.25
CA ARG A 764 -19.80 18.79 -8.00
C ARG A 764 -19.72 17.37 -7.45
N ASP A 765 -20.89 16.80 -7.17
CA ASP A 765 -21.11 15.35 -7.05
C ASP A 765 -20.26 14.61 -8.09
N LEU A 766 -19.45 13.61 -7.70
CA LEU A 766 -18.75 12.72 -8.64
C LEU A 766 -19.69 11.73 -9.35
N ARG A 767 -20.95 12.11 -9.54
CA ARG A 767 -21.90 11.41 -10.40
C ARG A 767 -22.25 12.36 -11.52
N ARG A 768 -21.86 12.01 -12.75
CA ARG A 768 -22.41 12.62 -13.98
C ARG A 768 -23.91 12.78 -13.82
N ASN A 769 -24.46 13.86 -14.37
CA ASN A 769 -25.91 14.05 -14.38
C ASN A 769 -26.56 12.79 -14.98
N LYS A 770 -27.21 12.00 -14.11
CA LYS A 770 -27.73 10.68 -14.48
C LYS A 770 -28.97 10.75 -15.37
N TYR A 771 -29.46 11.94 -15.67
CA TYR A 771 -30.65 12.12 -16.48
C TYR A 771 -30.45 11.54 -17.89
N VAL A 772 -31.32 10.61 -18.26
CA VAL A 772 -31.28 9.89 -19.53
C VAL A 772 -32.40 10.38 -20.44
N THR A 773 -32.03 10.94 -21.59
CA THR A 773 -32.99 11.34 -22.63
C THR A 773 -32.75 10.56 -23.92
N ALA A 774 -33.78 9.93 -24.47
CA ALA A 774 -33.76 9.38 -25.82
C ALA A 774 -34.65 10.19 -26.77
N CYS A 775 -34.17 10.39 -28.00
CA CYS A 775 -34.85 11.20 -29.02
C CYS A 775 -35.08 10.40 -30.30
N LEU A 776 -36.27 10.53 -30.90
CA LEU A 776 -36.69 9.82 -32.11
C LEU A 776 -37.43 10.75 -33.07
N ALA A 777 -37.44 10.39 -34.36
CA ALA A 777 -38.28 10.99 -35.38
C ALA A 777 -39.12 9.90 -36.04
N SER A 778 -40.39 10.19 -36.37
CA SER A 778 -41.29 9.22 -36.99
C SER A 778 -42.23 9.87 -38.00
N ILE A 779 -42.75 9.08 -38.94
CA ILE A 779 -43.73 9.49 -39.97
C ILE A 779 -45.02 8.65 -39.86
N PRO A 780 -46.19 9.15 -40.33
CA PRO A 780 -47.48 8.45 -40.16
C PRO A 780 -47.48 6.98 -40.59
N ALA A 781 -46.75 6.65 -41.66
CA ALA A 781 -46.64 5.29 -42.17
C ALA A 781 -45.98 4.30 -41.19
N ARG A 782 -45.24 4.79 -40.18
CA ARG A 782 -44.49 3.98 -39.20
C ARG A 782 -45.13 3.95 -37.82
N GLU A 783 -46.36 4.44 -37.65
CA GLU A 783 -47.04 4.50 -36.35
C GLU A 783 -47.05 3.15 -35.60
N ALA A 784 -47.28 2.05 -36.31
CA ALA A 784 -47.26 0.70 -35.72
C ALA A 784 -45.86 0.24 -35.27
N ALA A 785 -44.81 0.65 -35.99
CA ALA A 785 -43.42 0.40 -35.63
C ALA A 785 -43.02 1.27 -34.42
N LEU A 786 -43.36 2.56 -34.47
CA LEU A 786 -43.13 3.54 -33.41
C LEU A 786 -43.70 3.06 -32.06
N SER A 787 -44.92 2.52 -32.05
CA SER A 787 -45.52 1.99 -30.82
C SER A 787 -44.68 0.90 -30.14
N LYS A 788 -44.09 -0.01 -30.93
CA LYS A 788 -43.23 -1.08 -30.39
C LYS A 788 -41.87 -0.54 -29.94
N THR A 789 -41.29 0.38 -30.70
CA THR A 789 -40.04 1.07 -30.37
C THR A 789 -40.16 1.82 -29.04
N VAL A 790 -41.22 2.61 -28.86
CA VAL A 790 -41.52 3.34 -27.62
C VAL A 790 -41.64 2.39 -26.44
N ALA A 791 -42.38 1.28 -26.59
CA ALA A 791 -42.53 0.29 -25.55
C ALA A 791 -41.19 -0.35 -25.13
N SER A 792 -40.22 -0.47 -26.06
CA SER A 792 -38.90 -1.03 -25.75
C SER A 792 -37.97 -0.07 -25.00
N LEU A 793 -38.20 1.24 -25.06
CA LEU A 793 -37.31 2.27 -24.51
C LEU A 793 -37.86 2.98 -23.26
N ILE A 794 -39.18 3.09 -23.11
CA ILE A 794 -39.82 4.00 -22.12
C ILE A 794 -39.42 3.73 -20.66
N ASP A 795 -39.15 2.46 -20.32
CA ASP A 795 -38.73 2.05 -18.98
C ASP A 795 -37.23 2.25 -18.72
N GLN A 796 -36.45 2.50 -19.77
CA GLN A 796 -34.99 2.67 -19.69
C GLN A 796 -34.55 4.14 -19.62
N VAL A 797 -35.47 5.09 -19.79
CA VAL A 797 -35.16 6.53 -19.89
C VAL A 797 -35.96 7.37 -18.89
N ASP A 798 -35.43 8.54 -18.55
CA ASP A 798 -36.13 9.55 -17.75
C ASP A 798 -37.07 10.38 -18.63
N ALA A 799 -36.65 10.65 -19.87
CA ALA A 799 -37.45 11.34 -20.88
C ALA A 799 -37.30 10.73 -22.27
N LEU A 800 -38.40 10.68 -23.01
CA LEU A 800 -38.45 10.26 -24.40
C LEU A 800 -39.02 11.41 -25.26
N LYS A 801 -38.24 11.91 -26.22
CA LYS A 801 -38.61 13.05 -27.07
C LYS A 801 -38.91 12.57 -28.49
N ILE A 802 -40.12 12.79 -28.99
CA ILE A 802 -40.57 12.22 -30.27
C ILE A 802 -40.99 13.34 -31.22
N HIS A 803 -40.32 13.41 -32.37
CA HIS A 803 -40.68 14.35 -33.43
C HIS A 803 -41.54 13.65 -34.48
N LEU A 804 -42.80 14.03 -34.58
CA LEU A 804 -43.79 13.45 -35.48
C LEU A 804 -43.87 14.24 -36.78
N ASN A 805 -43.17 13.77 -37.79
CA ASN A 805 -43.07 14.38 -39.12
C ASN A 805 -44.29 14.06 -39.99
N GLY A 806 -45.11 15.05 -40.30
CA GLY A 806 -46.27 14.91 -41.19
C GLY A 806 -47.51 14.29 -40.53
N TYR A 807 -47.52 14.17 -39.20
CA TYR A 807 -48.71 13.72 -38.45
C TYR A 807 -49.74 14.85 -38.33
N THR A 808 -51.02 14.51 -38.47
CA THR A 808 -52.14 15.45 -38.29
C THR A 808 -52.63 15.53 -36.83
N SER A 809 -52.31 14.53 -36.01
CA SER A 809 -52.63 14.48 -34.58
C SER A 809 -51.65 13.58 -33.84
N ILE A 810 -51.54 13.73 -32.51
CA ILE A 810 -50.65 12.92 -31.67
C ILE A 810 -51.31 11.56 -31.39
N PRO A 811 -50.67 10.42 -31.75
CA PRO A 811 -51.20 9.09 -31.43
C PRO A 811 -51.40 8.87 -29.93
N LEU A 812 -52.50 8.22 -29.55
CA LEU A 812 -52.92 8.09 -28.15
C LEU A 812 -51.88 7.37 -27.26
N PHE A 813 -51.15 6.39 -27.81
CA PHE A 813 -50.14 5.64 -27.05
C PHE A 813 -48.90 6.49 -26.66
N LEU A 814 -48.78 7.70 -27.21
CA LEU A 814 -47.74 8.65 -26.83
C LEU A 814 -48.14 9.53 -25.63
N ASN A 815 -49.36 9.38 -25.12
CA ASN A 815 -49.80 10.08 -23.91
C ASN A 815 -49.22 9.42 -22.65
N HIS A 816 -47.98 9.79 -22.31
CA HIS A 816 -47.25 9.25 -21.18
C HIS A 816 -46.42 10.36 -20.50
N PRO A 817 -46.30 10.39 -19.15
CA PRO A 817 -45.63 11.49 -18.44
C PRO A 817 -44.15 11.69 -18.78
N LYS A 818 -43.47 10.65 -19.28
CA LYS A 818 -42.08 10.73 -19.74
C LYS A 818 -41.94 11.15 -21.22
N ILE A 819 -43.03 11.23 -21.99
CA ILE A 819 -42.98 11.47 -23.43
C ILE A 819 -43.29 12.94 -23.72
N GLU A 820 -42.42 13.59 -24.49
CA GLU A 820 -42.68 14.90 -25.10
C GLU A 820 -42.76 14.76 -26.61
N VAL A 821 -43.75 15.39 -27.23
CA VAL A 821 -44.03 15.27 -28.67
C VAL A 821 -44.02 16.64 -29.34
N VAL A 822 -43.37 16.75 -30.49
CA VAL A 822 -43.46 17.90 -31.40
C VAL A 822 -43.98 17.43 -32.75
N LEU A 823 -44.96 18.16 -33.32
CA LEU A 823 -45.45 17.95 -34.69
C LEU A 823 -44.58 18.78 -35.65
N GLY A 824 -44.06 18.13 -36.70
CA GLY A 824 -43.25 18.78 -37.73
C GLY A 824 -43.76 18.53 -39.14
N ASP A 825 -43.27 19.31 -40.10
CA ASP A 825 -43.66 19.27 -41.52
C ASP A 825 -42.79 18.33 -42.38
N ASN A 826 -41.91 17.54 -41.74
CA ASN A 826 -40.92 16.67 -42.39
C ASN A 826 -39.79 17.40 -43.16
N SER A 827 -39.64 18.71 -43.01
CA SER A 827 -38.59 19.51 -43.70
C SER A 827 -37.15 19.12 -43.35
N ARG A 828 -36.94 18.40 -42.24
CA ARG A 828 -35.62 17.92 -41.77
C ARG A 828 -35.50 16.39 -41.75
N GLY A 829 -36.56 15.66 -42.12
CA GLY A 829 -36.58 14.20 -42.13
C GLY A 829 -36.14 13.57 -40.81
N ASP A 830 -35.31 12.53 -40.89
CA ASP A 830 -34.78 11.77 -39.75
C ASP A 830 -33.92 12.63 -38.80
N ASN A 831 -33.26 13.67 -39.31
CA ASN A 831 -32.46 14.58 -38.49
C ASN A 831 -33.27 15.26 -37.38
N SER A 832 -34.61 15.27 -37.50
CA SER A 832 -35.50 15.85 -36.49
C SER A 832 -35.38 15.16 -35.11
N LYS A 833 -34.76 13.96 -35.02
CA LYS A 833 -34.41 13.35 -33.72
C LYS A 833 -33.36 14.14 -32.93
N PHE A 834 -32.68 15.11 -33.54
CA PHE A 834 -31.77 16.04 -32.86
C PHE A 834 -32.45 17.37 -32.45
N HIS A 835 -33.76 17.53 -32.65
CA HIS A 835 -34.47 18.81 -32.44
C HIS A 835 -34.21 19.45 -31.07
N TRP A 836 -34.15 18.65 -30.00
CA TRP A 836 -33.97 19.13 -28.63
C TRP A 836 -32.51 19.27 -28.20
N ILE A 837 -31.53 18.87 -29.03
CA ILE A 837 -30.15 18.61 -28.59
C ILE A 837 -29.48 19.80 -27.90
N ASP A 838 -29.83 21.03 -28.30
CA ASP A 838 -29.31 22.27 -27.73
C ASP A 838 -29.71 22.49 -26.25
N ALA A 839 -30.81 21.89 -25.80
CA ALA A 839 -31.41 22.11 -24.48
C ALA A 839 -31.25 20.91 -23.52
N LEU A 840 -30.66 19.81 -23.98
CA LEU A 840 -30.50 18.60 -23.17
C LEU A 840 -29.29 18.68 -22.25
N ASN A 841 -29.39 18.02 -21.10
CA ASN A 841 -28.30 17.83 -20.13
C ASN A 841 -28.35 16.38 -19.61
N GLY A 842 -27.18 15.78 -19.37
CA GLY A 842 -27.04 14.37 -19.01
C GLY A 842 -26.68 13.47 -20.19
N TYR A 843 -27.13 12.21 -20.16
CA TYR A 843 -26.96 11.22 -21.22
C TYR A 843 -28.01 11.42 -22.30
N VAL A 844 -27.57 11.48 -23.56
CA VAL A 844 -28.43 11.67 -24.71
C VAL A 844 -28.27 10.51 -25.68
N PHE A 845 -29.40 9.97 -26.11
CA PHE A 845 -29.51 8.87 -27.06
C PHE A 845 -30.36 9.28 -28.25
N THR A 846 -29.97 8.87 -29.45
CA THR A 846 -30.85 8.96 -30.63
C THR A 846 -31.20 7.57 -31.13
N CYS A 847 -32.49 7.36 -31.36
CA CYS A 847 -33.08 6.06 -31.67
C CYS A 847 -33.96 6.15 -32.92
N ASP A 848 -34.00 5.08 -33.70
CA ASP A 848 -34.88 4.97 -34.87
C ASP A 848 -36.24 4.40 -34.48
N ASP A 849 -37.29 4.84 -35.17
CA ASP A 849 -38.68 4.49 -34.87
C ASP A 849 -39.08 3.07 -35.29
N ASP A 850 -38.19 2.32 -35.96
CA ASP A 850 -38.41 0.97 -36.47
C ASP A 850 -37.55 -0.13 -35.80
N LEU A 851 -36.81 0.19 -34.73
CA LEU A 851 -35.95 -0.73 -33.99
C LEU A 851 -36.51 -1.11 -32.61
N LEU A 852 -36.28 -2.36 -32.18
CA LEU A 852 -36.61 -2.85 -30.84
C LEU A 852 -35.34 -2.98 -30.02
N TYR A 853 -35.29 -2.24 -28.91
CA TYR A 853 -34.13 -2.16 -28.03
C TYR A 853 -34.28 -3.14 -26.86
N PRO A 854 -33.23 -3.89 -26.49
CA PRO A 854 -33.26 -4.79 -25.33
C PRO A 854 -33.34 -3.98 -24.04
N SER A 855 -33.87 -4.57 -22.96
CA SER A 855 -34.10 -3.87 -21.67
C SER A 855 -32.84 -3.37 -20.98
N ASN A 856 -31.66 -3.85 -21.39
CA ASN A 856 -30.36 -3.42 -20.90
C ASN A 856 -29.62 -2.48 -21.86
N TYR A 857 -30.27 -2.02 -22.94
CA TYR A 857 -29.65 -1.20 -24.00
C TYR A 857 -29.02 0.07 -23.45
N ILE A 858 -29.80 0.90 -22.75
CA ILE A 858 -29.30 2.17 -22.21
C ILE A 858 -28.14 1.92 -21.23
N GLN A 859 -28.28 0.94 -20.34
CA GLN A 859 -27.23 0.60 -19.36
C GLN A 859 -25.93 0.19 -20.05
N GLN A 860 -26.00 -0.64 -21.09
CA GLN A 860 -24.81 -1.11 -21.81
C GLN A 860 -24.14 0.02 -22.61
N MET A 861 -24.94 0.90 -23.21
CA MET A 861 -24.43 2.07 -23.91
C MET A 861 -23.80 3.10 -22.95
N GLN A 862 -24.42 3.36 -21.79
CA GLN A 862 -23.86 4.23 -20.73
C GLN A 862 -22.49 3.74 -20.26
N ARG A 863 -22.32 2.43 -20.07
CA ARG A 863 -21.00 1.85 -19.74
C ARG A 863 -19.96 2.18 -20.80
N GLY A 864 -20.31 2.09 -22.09
CA GLY A 864 -19.41 2.50 -23.17
C GLY A 864 -19.10 4.00 -23.14
N ILE A 865 -20.11 4.84 -22.92
CA ILE A 865 -19.96 6.31 -22.86
C ILE A 865 -19.07 6.71 -21.70
N ASP A 866 -19.22 6.06 -20.54
CA ASP A 866 -18.42 6.36 -19.35
C ASP A 866 -16.99 5.82 -19.47
N ALA A 867 -16.82 4.63 -20.04
CA ALA A 867 -15.52 4.02 -20.23
C ALA A 867 -14.66 4.78 -21.25
N TYR A 868 -15.26 5.28 -22.34
CA TYR A 868 -14.52 5.86 -23.45
C TYR A 868 -14.70 7.38 -23.61
N ARG A 869 -15.65 7.99 -22.89
CA ARG A 869 -15.99 9.43 -22.96
C ARG A 869 -16.17 9.92 -24.40
N CYS A 870 -16.93 9.19 -25.18
CA CYS A 870 -16.95 9.34 -26.64
C CYS A 870 -18.35 9.15 -27.26
N LEU A 871 -18.44 9.25 -28.59
CA LEU A 871 -19.64 8.83 -29.33
C LEU A 871 -19.70 7.30 -29.34
N VAL A 872 -20.82 6.74 -28.86
CA VAL A 872 -21.00 5.29 -28.77
C VAL A 872 -22.21 4.87 -29.59
N GLY A 873 -22.09 3.79 -30.36
CA GLY A 873 -23.18 3.17 -31.12
C GLY A 873 -23.26 1.67 -30.94
N ALA A 874 -24.42 1.08 -31.25
CA ALA A 874 -24.54 -0.36 -31.48
C ALA A 874 -24.30 -0.73 -32.95
N SER A 875 -24.31 0.24 -33.87
CA SER A 875 -23.90 0.07 -35.26
C SER A 875 -23.02 1.22 -35.72
N GLY A 876 -22.26 0.98 -36.79
CA GLY A 876 -21.39 1.99 -37.39
C GLY A 876 -20.69 1.45 -38.63
N SER A 877 -19.72 2.22 -39.12
CA SER A 877 -18.91 1.87 -40.28
C SER A 877 -17.46 2.33 -40.10
N SER A 878 -16.53 1.59 -40.68
CA SER A 878 -15.10 1.95 -40.76
C SER A 878 -14.66 2.10 -42.22
N PHE A 879 -13.73 2.99 -42.52
CA PHE A 879 -13.16 3.13 -43.86
C PHE A 879 -12.21 1.97 -44.17
N LYS A 880 -12.32 1.42 -45.39
CA LYS A 880 -11.40 0.37 -45.87
C LYS A 880 -10.10 0.94 -46.42
N GLU A 881 -10.09 2.22 -46.77
CA GLU A 881 -8.99 2.92 -47.42
C GLU A 881 -8.49 4.06 -46.53
N THR A 882 -7.19 4.36 -46.58
CA THR A 882 -6.55 5.44 -45.80
C THR A 882 -6.56 6.79 -46.52
N GLY A 883 -7.19 6.87 -47.70
CA GLY A 883 -7.29 8.06 -48.56
C GLY A 883 -8.73 8.36 -48.98
N PRO A 884 -8.95 9.25 -49.97
CA PRO A 884 -10.28 9.56 -50.47
C PRO A 884 -10.97 8.31 -51.02
N LEU A 885 -12.21 8.06 -50.59
CA LEU A 885 -13.03 6.93 -51.01
C LEU A 885 -13.43 7.06 -52.49
N SER A 886 -13.34 5.96 -53.23
CA SER A 886 -13.84 5.87 -54.60
C SER A 886 -15.38 5.79 -54.69
N SER A 887 -16.01 5.14 -53.70
CA SER A 887 -17.46 5.14 -53.45
C SER A 887 -17.69 4.95 -51.96
N PHE A 888 -18.66 5.67 -51.39
CA PHE A 888 -19.03 5.57 -49.98
C PHE A 888 -19.58 4.17 -49.65
N LEU A 889 -20.47 3.64 -50.47
CA LEU A 889 -21.11 2.33 -50.24
C LEU A 889 -20.10 1.17 -50.28
N THR A 890 -19.11 1.23 -51.16
CA THR A 890 -18.13 0.15 -51.32
C THR A 890 -16.86 0.33 -50.47
N GLY A 891 -16.50 1.59 -50.18
CA GLY A 891 -15.31 2.00 -49.43
C GLY A 891 -15.42 1.86 -47.90
N ILE A 892 -16.58 1.46 -47.37
CA ILE A 892 -16.78 1.24 -45.94
C ILE A 892 -16.97 -0.24 -45.59
N ALA A 893 -16.52 -0.63 -44.40
CA ALA A 893 -16.86 -1.87 -43.72
C ALA A 893 -17.94 -1.57 -42.68
N ILE A 894 -19.13 -2.14 -42.87
CA ILE A 894 -20.28 -1.93 -41.98
C ILE A 894 -20.13 -2.85 -40.76
N HIS A 895 -20.42 -2.31 -39.58
CA HIS A 895 -20.64 -3.03 -38.32
C HIS A 895 -22.16 -3.13 -38.09
N PRO A 896 -22.81 -4.21 -38.58
CA PRO A 896 -24.27 -4.27 -38.65
C PRO A 896 -24.90 -4.73 -37.34
N LEU A 897 -26.10 -4.24 -37.05
CA LEU A 897 -26.90 -4.63 -35.88
C LEU A 897 -27.21 -6.15 -35.83
N GLN A 898 -27.23 -6.83 -36.98
CA GLN A 898 -27.62 -8.25 -37.06
C GLN A 898 -26.45 -9.23 -36.85
N ARG A 899 -25.20 -8.77 -36.66
CA ARG A 899 -24.04 -9.64 -36.42
C ARG A 899 -23.49 -9.44 -35.00
N GLU A 900 -22.69 -10.40 -34.55
CA GLU A 900 -21.95 -10.30 -33.29
C GLU A 900 -20.79 -9.30 -33.44
N ILE A 901 -20.64 -8.43 -32.46
CA ILE A 901 -19.43 -7.63 -32.25
C ILE A 901 -18.74 -8.18 -30.99
N GLN A 902 -17.62 -8.87 -31.18
CA GLN A 902 -16.94 -9.61 -30.11
C GLN A 902 -16.24 -8.69 -29.08
N ALA A 903 -15.82 -7.49 -29.51
CA ALA A 903 -15.12 -6.51 -28.67
C ALA A 903 -15.46 -5.07 -29.09
N ASP A 904 -15.34 -4.13 -28.15
CA ASP A 904 -15.61 -2.71 -28.38
C ASP A 904 -14.66 -2.14 -29.45
N THR A 905 -15.20 -1.86 -30.63
CA THR A 905 -14.43 -1.61 -31.85
C THR A 905 -14.43 -0.12 -32.21
N ASN A 906 -13.32 0.39 -32.72
CA ASN A 906 -13.26 1.77 -33.25
C ASN A 906 -14.07 1.87 -34.55
N ALA A 907 -14.83 2.95 -34.70
CA ALA A 907 -15.57 3.24 -35.92
C ALA A 907 -15.24 4.63 -36.45
N ASP A 908 -15.27 4.78 -37.77
CA ASP A 908 -15.14 6.08 -38.40
C ASP A 908 -16.47 6.84 -38.32
N ILE A 909 -17.57 6.12 -38.51
CA ILE A 909 -18.93 6.65 -38.50
C ILE A 909 -19.77 5.81 -37.54
N VAL A 910 -20.48 6.47 -36.62
CA VAL A 910 -21.41 5.81 -35.69
C VAL A 910 -22.83 5.98 -36.22
N GLY A 911 -23.63 4.92 -36.21
CA GLY A 911 -25.01 4.95 -36.68
C GLY A 911 -25.92 5.76 -35.77
N THR A 912 -26.63 6.74 -36.32
CA THR A 912 -27.49 7.67 -35.56
C THR A 912 -28.76 7.05 -35.01
N GLY A 913 -29.15 5.87 -35.50
CA GLY A 913 -30.27 5.09 -34.94
C GLY A 913 -29.95 4.37 -33.63
N THR A 914 -28.67 4.35 -33.21
CA THR A 914 -28.26 3.71 -31.95
C THR A 914 -27.20 4.51 -31.19
N LEU A 915 -27.13 5.81 -31.44
CA LEU A 915 -26.09 6.69 -30.92
C LEU A 915 -26.36 7.08 -29.46
N GLY A 916 -25.31 7.15 -28.65
CA GLY A 916 -25.33 7.69 -27.30
C GLY A 916 -24.06 8.48 -26.97
N PHE A 917 -24.21 9.54 -26.16
CA PHE A 917 -23.11 10.33 -25.62
C PHE A 917 -23.55 11.11 -24.36
N HIS A 918 -22.60 11.73 -23.65
CA HIS A 918 -22.88 12.60 -22.51
C HIS A 918 -22.61 14.07 -22.87
N THR A 919 -23.52 14.96 -22.49
CA THR A 919 -23.47 16.41 -22.82
C THR A 919 -22.30 17.18 -22.20
N GLU A 920 -21.62 16.61 -21.18
CA GLU A 920 -20.36 17.15 -20.65
C GLU A 920 -19.14 16.79 -21.51
N ASP A 921 -19.17 15.67 -22.22
CA ASP A 921 -18.08 15.26 -23.12
C ASP A 921 -18.25 15.85 -24.52
N LEU A 922 -19.50 16.07 -24.94
CA LEU A 922 -19.84 16.60 -26.24
C LEU A 922 -21.08 17.48 -26.20
N ARG A 923 -20.94 18.74 -26.62
CA ARG A 923 -22.06 19.66 -26.85
C ARG A 923 -22.34 19.79 -28.34
N LEU A 924 -23.27 18.98 -28.84
CA LEU A 924 -23.83 19.13 -30.19
C LEU A 924 -24.87 20.23 -30.23
N LYS A 925 -24.89 21.01 -31.32
CA LYS A 925 -25.99 21.91 -31.62
C LYS A 925 -26.85 21.39 -32.75
N PHE A 926 -28.15 21.69 -32.75
CA PHE A 926 -29.01 21.27 -33.85
C PHE A 926 -28.57 21.90 -35.18
N SER A 927 -27.98 23.11 -35.13
CA SER A 927 -27.36 23.78 -36.27
C SER A 927 -26.16 23.04 -36.87
N ASP A 928 -25.53 22.11 -36.15
CA ASP A 928 -24.37 21.35 -36.64
C ASP A 928 -24.79 20.19 -37.56
N ILE A 929 -26.05 19.75 -37.46
CA ILE A 929 -26.66 18.68 -38.28
C ILE A 929 -27.29 19.29 -39.54
N ILE A 930 -26.45 19.55 -40.54
CA ILE A 930 -26.85 20.34 -41.73
C ILE A 930 -27.27 19.49 -42.92
N ASP A 931 -26.91 18.21 -42.96
CA ASP A 931 -27.10 17.36 -44.12
C ASP A 931 -28.43 16.61 -44.03
N PHE A 932 -29.41 16.97 -44.88
CA PHE A 932 -30.75 16.35 -44.89
C PHE A 932 -30.66 14.81 -44.99
N ASN A 933 -31.19 14.11 -43.98
CA ASN A 933 -31.15 12.64 -43.82
C ASN A 933 -29.75 12.00 -43.83
N MET A 934 -28.67 12.76 -43.54
CA MET A 934 -27.29 12.26 -43.44
C MET A 934 -26.63 12.74 -42.14
N ALA A 935 -27.34 12.60 -41.01
CA ALA A 935 -26.83 13.05 -39.71
C ALA A 935 -25.52 12.36 -39.29
N ASP A 936 -25.28 11.14 -39.74
CA ASP A 936 -24.04 10.37 -39.57
C ASP A 936 -22.83 11.04 -40.24
N ILE A 937 -22.98 11.60 -41.45
CA ILE A 937 -21.93 12.38 -42.13
C ILE A 937 -21.68 13.71 -41.41
N SER A 938 -22.73 14.40 -40.95
CA SER A 938 -22.60 15.60 -40.12
C SER A 938 -21.83 15.31 -38.82
N LEU A 939 -22.09 14.16 -38.17
CA LEU A 939 -21.38 13.71 -36.98
C LEU A 939 -19.93 13.31 -37.26
N LEU A 940 -19.64 12.66 -38.38
CA LEU A 940 -18.26 12.38 -38.81
C LEU A 940 -17.45 13.68 -38.89
N ARG A 941 -18.01 14.72 -39.51
CA ARG A 941 -17.34 16.04 -39.59
C ARG A 941 -17.04 16.61 -38.21
N ILE A 942 -18.02 16.59 -37.31
CA ILE A 942 -17.87 17.12 -35.95
C ILE A 942 -16.81 16.31 -35.19
N ALA A 943 -16.89 14.99 -35.25
CA ALA A 943 -15.97 14.11 -34.55
C ALA A 943 -14.53 14.21 -35.08
N ARG A 944 -14.33 14.50 -36.37
CA ARG A 944 -13.01 14.76 -36.96
C ARG A 944 -12.50 16.17 -36.62
N ARG A 945 -13.35 17.20 -36.69
CA ARG A 945 -13.02 18.59 -36.34
C ARG A 945 -12.59 18.71 -34.87
N ASP A 946 -13.36 18.08 -33.98
CA ASP A 946 -13.22 18.21 -32.52
C ASP A 946 -12.47 17.04 -31.88
N ASN A 947 -11.93 16.12 -32.70
CA ASN A 947 -11.16 14.95 -32.27
C ASN A 947 -11.88 14.04 -31.25
N ILE A 948 -13.17 13.82 -31.46
CA ILE A 948 -14.02 13.04 -30.55
C ILE A 948 -13.89 11.55 -30.91
N PRO A 949 -13.53 10.65 -29.96
CA PRO A 949 -13.45 9.22 -30.24
C PRO A 949 -14.82 8.63 -30.59
N ARG A 950 -14.82 7.48 -31.26
CA ARG A 950 -16.02 6.85 -31.79
C ARG A 950 -15.92 5.34 -31.64
N LYS A 951 -16.90 4.74 -30.95
CA LYS A 951 -16.91 3.32 -30.62
C LYS A 951 -18.22 2.66 -31.02
N VAL A 952 -18.10 1.44 -31.53
CA VAL A 952 -19.21 0.47 -31.59
C VAL A 952 -19.01 -0.54 -30.47
N ILE A 953 -19.98 -0.64 -29.57
CA ILE A 953 -19.88 -1.54 -28.41
C ILE A 953 -20.11 -3.00 -28.79
N ARG A 954 -19.47 -3.90 -28.03
CA ARG A 954 -19.67 -5.34 -28.16
C ARG A 954 -21.13 -5.70 -27.85
N HIS A 955 -21.69 -6.57 -28.67
CA HIS A 955 -23.04 -7.09 -28.47
C HIS A 955 -23.25 -8.43 -29.19
N PRO A 956 -24.16 -9.28 -28.70
CA PRO A 956 -24.46 -10.55 -29.34
C PRO A 956 -25.24 -10.37 -30.66
N VAL A 957 -25.33 -11.46 -31.43
CA VAL A 957 -26.15 -11.53 -32.65
C VAL A 957 -27.61 -11.16 -32.34
N LYS A 958 -28.24 -10.32 -33.18
CA LYS A 958 -29.64 -9.88 -33.04
C LYS A 958 -29.95 -9.20 -31.69
N TRP A 959 -28.98 -8.49 -31.12
CA TRP A 959 -29.18 -7.73 -29.88
C TRP A 959 -30.24 -6.63 -30.02
N ILE A 960 -30.27 -5.95 -31.17
CA ILE A 960 -31.34 -5.03 -31.59
C ILE A 960 -32.00 -5.62 -32.85
N VAL A 961 -33.34 -5.63 -32.89
CA VAL A 961 -34.11 -6.25 -33.99
C VAL A 961 -35.09 -5.26 -34.63
N ARG A 962 -35.37 -5.41 -35.93
CA ARG A 962 -36.37 -4.57 -36.62
C ARG A 962 -37.79 -4.97 -36.24
N SER A 963 -38.65 -3.97 -36.07
CA SER A 963 -40.03 -4.13 -35.61
C SER A 963 -41.03 -4.58 -36.72
N THR A 964 -40.64 -4.42 -38.00
CA THR A 964 -41.36 -4.91 -39.20
C THR A 964 -40.38 -5.41 -40.28
N ASN A 965 -40.88 -6.20 -41.25
CA ASN A 965 -40.13 -6.67 -42.43
C ASN A 965 -40.12 -5.66 -43.59
N ASP A 966 -40.56 -4.41 -43.35
CA ASP A 966 -40.62 -3.41 -44.41
C ASP A 966 -39.22 -2.99 -44.85
N HIS A 967 -39.01 -3.03 -46.17
CA HIS A 967 -37.80 -2.57 -46.83
C HIS A 967 -37.50 -1.12 -46.43
N GLY A 968 -36.39 -0.91 -45.72
CA GLY A 968 -35.98 0.41 -45.25
C GLY A 968 -35.72 1.36 -46.43
N ILE A 969 -35.74 2.68 -46.17
CA ILE A 969 -35.43 3.73 -47.17
C ILE A 969 -34.07 3.50 -47.84
N TYR A 970 -33.15 2.80 -47.17
CA TYR A 970 -31.85 2.38 -47.70
C TYR A 970 -31.93 1.43 -48.92
N GLU A 971 -32.95 0.57 -48.99
CA GLU A 971 -33.09 -0.41 -50.09
C GLU A 971 -33.76 0.17 -51.34
N GLN A 972 -34.37 1.37 -51.24
CA GLN A 972 -35.01 2.05 -52.37
C GLN A 972 -34.08 3.03 -53.13
N ASN A 973 -32.89 3.37 -52.59
CA ASN A 973 -31.96 4.36 -53.16
C ASN A 973 -30.58 3.80 -53.55
N LEU A 974 -30.46 2.50 -53.84
CA LEU A 974 -29.20 1.82 -54.20
C LEU A 974 -28.59 2.22 -55.58
N ALA A 975 -28.93 3.38 -56.15
CA ALA A 975 -28.52 3.74 -57.51
C ALA A 975 -27.40 4.80 -57.61
N ASP A 976 -27.19 5.67 -56.60
CA ASP A 976 -26.19 6.76 -56.65
C ASP A 976 -25.75 7.23 -55.25
N ASP A 977 -24.48 7.00 -54.87
CA ASP A 977 -23.85 7.46 -53.61
C ASP A 977 -22.83 8.60 -53.84
N SER A 978 -22.91 9.29 -54.98
CA SER A 978 -21.94 10.31 -55.38
C SER A 978 -21.96 11.56 -54.49
N LEU A 979 -23.07 11.82 -53.79
CA LEU A 979 -23.19 12.95 -52.86
C LEU A 979 -22.49 12.65 -51.54
N GLU A 980 -22.74 11.48 -50.96
CA GLU A 980 -22.12 10.96 -49.74
C GLU A 980 -20.61 10.83 -49.93
N THR A 981 -20.19 10.24 -51.05
CA THR A 981 -18.78 10.07 -51.42
C THR A 981 -18.05 11.42 -51.47
N ARG A 982 -18.64 12.43 -52.12
CA ARG A 982 -18.03 13.78 -52.17
C ARG A 982 -17.93 14.41 -50.79
N LYS A 983 -19.00 14.39 -49.99
CA LYS A 983 -19.03 15.01 -48.66
C LYS A 983 -18.02 14.36 -47.72
N VAL A 984 -17.95 13.04 -47.68
CA VAL A 984 -16.99 12.31 -46.85
C VAL A 984 -15.55 12.61 -47.27
N ASN A 985 -15.26 12.63 -48.57
CA ASN A 985 -13.93 12.97 -49.07
C ASN A 985 -13.51 14.40 -48.76
N ASP A 986 -14.45 15.35 -48.82
CA ASP A 986 -14.17 16.74 -48.43
C ASP A 986 -13.92 16.85 -46.92
N ILE A 987 -14.63 16.08 -46.08
CA ILE A 987 -14.37 16.00 -44.63
C ILE A 987 -12.99 15.39 -44.37
N LEU A 988 -12.66 14.26 -44.98
CA LEU A 988 -11.37 13.58 -44.80
C LEU A 988 -10.18 14.45 -45.24
N ARG A 989 -10.38 15.28 -46.26
CA ARG A 989 -9.37 16.26 -46.73
C ARG A 989 -9.23 17.45 -45.79
N THR A 990 -10.35 17.95 -45.26
CA THR A 990 -10.38 19.16 -44.41
C THR A 990 -9.96 18.85 -42.97
N TYR A 991 -10.28 17.65 -42.48
CA TYR A 991 -10.03 17.19 -41.12
C TYR A 991 -9.38 15.78 -41.12
N PRO A 992 -8.07 15.67 -41.44
CA PRO A 992 -7.37 14.39 -41.46
C PRO A 992 -7.32 13.75 -40.06
N GLU A 993 -7.20 12.42 -39.99
CA GLU A 993 -7.09 11.70 -38.70
C GLU A 993 -5.81 12.11 -37.97
N LYS A 994 -5.94 12.51 -36.70
CA LYS A 994 -4.78 12.55 -35.79
C LYS A 994 -4.51 11.11 -35.37
N THR A 995 -3.39 10.54 -35.82
CA THR A 995 -3.02 9.16 -35.51
C THR A 995 -2.85 8.96 -34.01
N TYR A 996 -3.88 8.39 -33.36
CA TYR A 996 -3.77 7.86 -32.01
C TYR A 996 -2.89 6.60 -32.08
N THR A 997 -1.68 6.67 -31.55
CA THR A 997 -0.69 5.56 -31.63
C THR A 997 -1.05 4.35 -30.76
N GLY A 998 -2.17 4.39 -30.02
CA GLY A 998 -2.56 3.33 -29.07
C GLY A 998 -1.63 3.20 -27.86
N LYS A 999 -0.54 3.97 -27.81
CA LYS A 999 0.46 3.99 -26.76
C LYS A 999 0.05 4.99 -25.69
N GLN A 1000 -0.03 4.53 -24.45
CA GLN A 1000 -0.41 5.35 -23.29
C GLN A 1000 0.82 5.79 -22.50
N ILE A 1001 0.69 6.90 -21.77
CA ILE A 1001 1.72 7.48 -20.90
C ILE A 1001 1.15 7.82 -19.54
N THR A 1002 1.90 7.54 -18.47
CA THR A 1002 1.59 7.94 -17.10
C THR A 1002 2.51 9.09 -16.73
N VAL A 1003 1.95 10.20 -16.26
CA VAL A 1003 2.67 11.31 -15.67
C VAL A 1003 2.64 11.17 -14.16
N VAL A 1004 3.81 11.16 -13.54
CA VAL A 1004 3.97 11.21 -12.08
C VAL A 1004 4.45 12.59 -11.67
N LEU A 1005 3.68 13.23 -10.80
CA LEU A 1005 3.87 14.59 -10.33
C LEU A 1005 4.05 14.61 -8.83
N ILE A 1006 4.86 15.54 -8.35
CA ILE A 1006 4.97 15.87 -6.93
C ILE A 1006 4.42 17.28 -6.74
N ASN A 1007 3.45 17.47 -5.83
CA ASN A 1007 3.07 18.80 -5.34
C ASN A 1007 3.89 19.09 -4.08
N TYR A 1008 4.96 19.87 -4.20
CA TYR A 1008 5.83 20.28 -3.11
C TYR A 1008 5.38 21.60 -2.48
N LYS A 1009 4.15 21.63 -1.97
CA LYS A 1009 3.50 22.83 -1.39
C LYS A 1009 3.40 23.99 -2.39
N ARG A 1010 3.16 23.66 -3.67
CA ARG A 1010 2.94 24.60 -4.77
C ARG A 1010 1.64 24.24 -5.49
N THR A 1011 0.56 24.15 -4.72
CA THR A 1011 -0.73 23.64 -5.18
C THR A 1011 -1.22 24.35 -6.44
N LYS A 1012 -0.99 25.67 -6.53
CA LYS A 1012 -1.32 26.48 -7.72
C LYS A 1012 -0.57 26.04 -8.98
N ASN A 1013 0.73 25.76 -8.88
CA ASN A 1013 1.51 25.28 -10.02
C ASN A 1013 1.03 23.89 -10.44
N THR A 1014 0.77 23.01 -9.48
CA THR A 1014 0.28 21.66 -9.76
C THR A 1014 -1.04 21.68 -10.55
N HIS A 1015 -2.00 22.55 -10.19
CA HIS A 1015 -3.22 22.72 -10.98
C HIS A 1015 -2.94 23.18 -12.42
N GLN A 1016 -2.07 24.19 -12.61
CA GLN A 1016 -1.71 24.67 -13.95
C GLN A 1016 -1.03 23.60 -14.80
N ILE A 1017 -0.13 22.82 -14.19
CA ILE A 1017 0.54 21.70 -14.86
C ILE A 1017 -0.50 20.67 -15.31
N ILE A 1018 -1.43 20.27 -14.43
CA ILE A 1018 -2.49 19.32 -14.77
C ILE A 1018 -3.35 19.81 -15.94
N ASP A 1019 -3.71 21.10 -15.96
CA ASP A 1019 -4.47 21.70 -17.05
C ASP A 1019 -3.69 21.65 -18.39
N SER A 1020 -2.37 21.85 -18.35
CA SER A 1020 -1.51 21.69 -19.53
C SER A 1020 -1.41 20.22 -19.98
N LEU A 1021 -1.23 19.30 -19.03
CA LEU A 1021 -1.15 17.86 -19.32
C LEU A 1021 -2.42 17.32 -19.96
N ARG A 1022 -3.60 17.79 -19.53
CA ARG A 1022 -4.88 17.37 -20.10
C ARG A 1022 -5.16 17.91 -21.51
N LYS A 1023 -4.41 18.91 -21.97
CA LYS A 1023 -4.48 19.41 -23.35
C LYS A 1023 -3.61 18.61 -24.32
N GLN A 1024 -2.71 17.75 -23.82
CA GLN A 1024 -1.84 16.94 -24.68
C GLN A 1024 -2.65 16.05 -25.63
N SER A 1025 -2.16 15.87 -26.86
CA SER A 1025 -2.76 15.05 -27.91
C SER A 1025 -2.81 13.57 -27.54
N VAL A 1026 -1.89 13.13 -26.68
CA VAL A 1026 -1.95 11.85 -25.98
C VAL A 1026 -2.50 12.10 -24.58
N SER A 1027 -3.69 11.58 -24.28
CA SER A 1027 -4.31 11.70 -22.96
C SER A 1027 -3.49 10.91 -21.92
N PRO A 1028 -2.85 11.58 -20.93
CA PRO A 1028 -2.04 10.89 -19.94
C PRO A 1028 -2.88 10.33 -18.80
N VAL A 1029 -2.39 9.27 -18.14
CA VAL A 1029 -2.78 8.94 -16.77
C VAL A 1029 -1.96 9.83 -15.84
N ILE A 1030 -2.55 10.50 -14.86
CA ILE A 1030 -1.86 11.46 -13.99
C ILE A 1030 -1.90 10.98 -12.54
N TYR A 1031 -0.73 10.77 -11.96
CA TYR A 1031 -0.55 10.48 -10.54
C TYR A 1031 0.11 11.66 -9.84
N VAL A 1032 -0.42 12.06 -8.68
CA VAL A 1032 0.10 13.17 -7.89
C VAL A 1032 0.46 12.69 -6.49
N TRP A 1033 1.68 12.98 -6.06
CA TRP A 1033 2.07 12.90 -4.66
C TRP A 1033 2.02 14.29 -4.05
N ASN A 1034 1.09 14.50 -3.13
CA ASN A 1034 0.87 15.76 -2.47
C ASN A 1034 1.62 15.83 -1.14
N ASN A 1035 2.63 16.72 -1.08
CA ASN A 1035 3.34 17.13 0.13
C ASN A 1035 2.75 18.40 0.78
N GLY A 1036 1.56 18.84 0.34
CA GLY A 1036 0.80 19.91 0.95
C GLY A 1036 0.35 19.57 2.37
N ASP A 1037 0.15 20.60 3.20
CA ASP A 1037 -0.40 20.42 4.54
C ASP A 1037 -1.90 20.08 4.52
N GLU A 1038 -2.57 20.37 3.41
CA GLU A 1038 -3.96 20.03 3.13
C GLU A 1038 -4.05 18.94 2.04
N PRO A 1039 -5.09 18.09 2.05
CA PRO A 1039 -5.35 17.16 0.96
C PRO A 1039 -5.46 17.86 -0.39
N PHE A 1040 -4.83 17.29 -1.42
CA PHE A 1040 -4.89 17.78 -2.79
C PHE A 1040 -6.03 17.08 -3.52
N GLU A 1041 -6.93 17.87 -4.10
CA GLU A 1041 -8.06 17.36 -4.89
C GLU A 1041 -8.07 18.03 -6.27
N ASN A 1042 -8.01 17.23 -7.32
CA ASN A 1042 -8.18 17.69 -8.69
C ASN A 1042 -8.90 16.59 -9.50
N PRO A 1043 -10.08 16.86 -10.11
CA PRO A 1043 -10.86 15.85 -10.84
C PRO A 1043 -10.17 15.34 -12.11
N HIS A 1044 -9.10 16.01 -12.54
CA HIS A 1044 -8.28 15.63 -13.67
C HIS A 1044 -7.04 14.83 -13.26
N VAL A 1045 -7.00 14.28 -12.04
CA VAL A 1045 -5.93 13.40 -11.58
C VAL A 1045 -6.49 12.01 -11.32
N ASP A 1046 -5.80 10.99 -11.81
CA ASP A 1046 -6.24 9.60 -11.75
C ASP A 1046 -5.88 8.93 -10.42
N TRP A 1047 -4.81 9.39 -9.76
CA TRP A 1047 -4.44 8.94 -8.42
C TRP A 1047 -3.73 10.05 -7.63
N VAL A 1048 -4.18 10.29 -6.39
CA VAL A 1048 -3.53 11.23 -5.47
C VAL A 1048 -3.09 10.48 -4.22
N ILE A 1049 -1.84 10.69 -3.81
CA ILE A 1049 -1.33 10.31 -2.49
C ILE A 1049 -1.16 11.57 -1.68
N ASN A 1050 -1.85 11.67 -0.54
CA ASN A 1050 -1.71 12.79 0.39
C ASN A 1050 -0.77 12.35 1.52
N SER A 1051 0.44 12.94 1.57
CA SER A 1051 1.39 12.71 2.66
C SER A 1051 2.04 14.02 3.06
N ASN A 1052 1.95 14.37 4.35
CA ASN A 1052 2.65 15.55 4.86
C ASN A 1052 4.15 15.30 5.11
N GLN A 1053 4.65 14.11 4.81
CA GLN A 1053 6.07 13.77 4.96
C GLN A 1053 6.81 14.01 3.65
N ASN A 1054 7.76 14.93 3.69
CA ASN A 1054 8.68 15.11 2.59
C ASN A 1054 9.80 14.06 2.64
N VAL A 1055 9.58 12.91 2.00
CA VAL A 1055 10.61 11.88 1.78
C VAL A 1055 11.41 12.12 0.49
N HIS A 1056 11.74 13.37 0.15
CA HIS A 1056 12.62 13.74 -0.97
C HIS A 1056 12.11 13.27 -2.36
N GLY A 1057 12.95 12.59 -3.16
CA GLY A 1057 12.57 12.06 -4.47
C GLY A 1057 11.84 10.71 -4.44
N HIS A 1058 11.74 10.09 -3.25
CA HIS A 1058 11.05 8.80 -3.06
C HIS A 1058 9.59 8.79 -3.51
N PRO A 1059 8.78 9.85 -3.28
CA PRO A 1059 7.44 10.00 -3.83
C PRO A 1059 7.30 9.70 -5.33
N LEU A 1060 8.16 10.30 -6.16
CA LEU A 1060 8.09 10.14 -7.61
C LEU A 1060 8.54 8.74 -8.02
N GLN A 1061 9.58 8.21 -7.38
CA GLN A 1061 10.05 6.84 -7.59
C GLN A 1061 9.00 5.80 -7.18
N PHE A 1062 8.29 6.06 -6.10
CA PHE A 1062 7.14 5.28 -5.70
C PHE A 1062 6.09 5.34 -6.80
N LEU A 1063 5.57 6.53 -7.16
CA LEU A 1063 4.48 6.65 -8.13
C LEU A 1063 4.77 5.99 -9.48
N TYR A 1064 5.98 6.13 -10.05
CA TYR A 1064 6.23 5.56 -11.37
C TYR A 1064 6.38 4.02 -11.36
N GLN A 1065 6.63 3.40 -10.21
CA GLN A 1065 6.54 1.93 -10.09
C GLN A 1065 5.10 1.42 -10.23
N TYR A 1066 4.10 2.28 -10.01
CA TYR A 1066 2.66 1.98 -10.11
C TYR A 1066 2.08 2.37 -11.48
N ALA A 1067 2.88 2.96 -12.38
CA ALA A 1067 2.42 3.31 -13.71
C ALA A 1067 2.14 2.04 -14.54
N ASP A 1068 0.92 1.91 -15.07
CA ASP A 1068 0.52 0.74 -15.85
C ASP A 1068 0.75 0.93 -17.36
N THR A 1069 1.09 2.14 -17.79
CA THR A 1069 1.30 2.50 -19.19
C THR A 1069 2.69 2.12 -19.72
N GLU A 1070 2.88 2.07 -21.04
CA GLU A 1070 4.18 1.73 -21.67
C GLU A 1070 5.25 2.79 -21.37
N PHE A 1071 4.86 4.06 -21.42
CA PHE A 1071 5.73 5.20 -21.19
C PHE A 1071 5.42 5.88 -19.86
N ILE A 1072 6.44 6.48 -19.27
CA ILE A 1072 6.35 7.23 -18.02
C ILE A 1072 6.96 8.60 -18.25
N CYS A 1073 6.29 9.63 -17.74
CA CYS A 1073 6.81 10.98 -17.60
C CYS A 1073 6.91 11.30 -16.11
N ARG A 1074 8.12 11.53 -15.60
CA ARG A 1074 8.34 12.12 -14.28
C ARG A 1074 8.44 13.64 -14.45
N MET A 1075 7.73 14.40 -13.63
CA MET A 1075 7.75 15.87 -13.65
C MET A 1075 7.78 16.48 -12.25
N ASP A 1076 8.55 17.55 -12.09
CA ASP A 1076 8.52 18.43 -10.91
C ASP A 1076 7.41 19.49 -11.06
N ASP A 1077 7.04 20.20 -9.97
CA ASP A 1077 5.94 21.19 -9.93
C ASP A 1077 6.33 22.62 -10.37
N ASP A 1078 7.42 22.77 -11.11
CA ASP A 1078 7.90 24.05 -11.65
C ASP A 1078 8.07 24.06 -13.18
N LEU A 1079 7.61 23.01 -13.86
CA LEU A 1079 7.74 22.88 -15.31
C LEU A 1079 6.47 22.28 -15.94
N MET A 1080 6.03 22.84 -17.07
CA MET A 1080 4.90 22.29 -17.84
C MET A 1080 5.17 22.30 -19.35
N PRO A 1081 4.51 21.42 -20.13
CA PRO A 1081 4.48 21.54 -21.59
C PRO A 1081 3.87 22.88 -22.03
N ALA A 1082 4.47 23.51 -23.03
CA ALA A 1082 4.01 24.78 -23.61
C ALA A 1082 3.12 24.59 -24.85
N ASP A 1083 3.08 23.38 -25.42
CA ASP A 1083 2.20 23.00 -26.52
C ASP A 1083 1.61 21.59 -26.33
N ASP A 1084 0.54 21.31 -27.07
CA ASP A 1084 -0.30 20.14 -26.91
C ASP A 1084 0.28 18.86 -27.52
N ARG A 1085 1.49 18.85 -28.11
CA ARG A 1085 2.03 17.67 -28.82
C ARG A 1085 3.33 17.12 -28.24
N VAL A 1086 3.80 17.65 -27.12
CA VAL A 1086 5.07 17.22 -26.49
C VAL A 1086 5.08 15.71 -26.23
N PHE A 1087 4.01 15.14 -25.67
CA PHE A 1087 3.97 13.71 -25.35
C PHE A 1087 3.91 12.80 -26.57
N GLU A 1088 3.16 13.19 -27.60
CA GLU A 1088 3.10 12.45 -28.87
C GLU A 1088 4.49 12.38 -29.51
N ASP A 1089 5.17 13.51 -29.62
CA ASP A 1089 6.48 13.59 -30.26
C ASP A 1089 7.56 12.85 -29.46
N VAL A 1090 7.53 12.91 -28.12
CA VAL A 1090 8.43 12.12 -27.26
C VAL A 1090 8.18 10.62 -27.42
N ILE A 1091 6.92 10.16 -27.47
CA ILE A 1091 6.60 8.74 -27.66
C ILE A 1091 7.08 8.25 -29.02
N HIS A 1092 6.91 9.05 -30.08
CA HIS A 1092 7.46 8.74 -31.41
C HIS A 1092 8.98 8.66 -31.37
N PHE A 1093 9.63 9.69 -30.82
CA PHE A 1093 11.07 9.75 -30.70
C PHE A 1093 11.64 8.54 -29.94
N MET A 1094 11.07 8.19 -28.80
CA MET A 1094 11.47 7.02 -28.01
C MET A 1094 11.17 5.67 -28.68
N SER A 1095 10.21 5.64 -29.60
CA SER A 1095 9.93 4.46 -30.42
C SER A 1095 10.97 4.28 -31.52
N ASP A 1096 11.43 5.38 -32.12
CA ASP A 1096 12.34 5.37 -33.27
C ASP A 1096 13.82 5.21 -32.86
N HIS A 1097 14.20 5.64 -31.65
CA HIS A 1097 15.61 5.63 -31.20
C HIS A 1097 16.14 4.28 -30.70
N GLY A 1098 15.41 3.18 -30.95
CA GLY A 1098 15.88 1.79 -30.96
C GLY A 1098 16.43 1.19 -29.64
N LYS A 1099 16.64 1.99 -28.60
CA LYS A 1099 17.15 1.55 -27.29
C LYS A 1099 16.12 1.87 -26.22
N SER A 1100 15.43 0.84 -25.74
CA SER A 1100 14.35 1.00 -24.79
C SER A 1100 14.81 1.52 -23.41
N GLN A 1101 16.08 1.29 -23.03
CA GLN A 1101 16.70 1.71 -21.75
C GLN A 1101 17.08 3.20 -21.66
N ARG A 1102 16.86 3.99 -22.72
CA ARG A 1102 17.25 5.41 -22.72
C ARG A 1102 16.22 6.28 -22.02
N ILE A 1103 16.71 7.22 -21.21
CA ILE A 1103 15.93 8.35 -20.73
C ILE A 1103 16.00 9.47 -21.77
N VAL A 1104 14.83 10.04 -22.05
CA VAL A 1104 14.66 11.30 -22.79
C VAL A 1104 14.35 12.38 -21.75
N GLY A 1105 14.91 13.57 -21.89
CA GLY A 1105 14.60 14.67 -20.96
C GLY A 1105 14.69 16.03 -21.63
N GLY A 1106 14.22 17.07 -20.93
CA GLY A 1106 14.34 18.46 -21.39
C GLY A 1106 15.65 19.14 -20.98
N TYR A 1107 16.41 18.53 -20.06
CA TYR A 1107 17.61 19.11 -19.46
C TYR A 1107 18.55 18.04 -18.89
N GLY A 1108 19.86 18.24 -19.00
CA GLY A 1108 20.85 17.30 -18.48
C GLY A 1108 22.29 17.81 -18.48
N VAL A 1109 23.19 16.92 -18.08
CA VAL A 1109 24.61 17.21 -17.82
C VAL A 1109 25.49 16.19 -18.53
N ILE A 1110 26.57 16.69 -19.14
CA ILE A 1110 27.71 15.89 -19.63
C ILE A 1110 28.80 16.02 -18.57
N LEU A 1111 29.16 14.90 -17.93
CA LEU A 1111 30.18 14.89 -16.88
C LEU A 1111 31.57 15.06 -17.49
N GLU A 1112 32.42 15.81 -16.81
CA GLU A 1112 33.80 16.01 -17.24
C GLU A 1112 34.75 15.49 -16.17
N GLU A 1113 35.76 14.73 -16.61
CA GLU A 1113 36.77 14.17 -15.71
C GLU A 1113 37.52 15.30 -14.98
N GLY A 1114 37.70 15.15 -13.67
CA GLY A 1114 38.35 16.16 -12.83
C GLY A 1114 37.53 17.43 -12.54
N LYS A 1115 36.28 17.53 -13.03
CA LYS A 1115 35.36 18.62 -12.68
C LYS A 1115 34.29 18.16 -11.69
N ASN A 1116 33.88 19.06 -10.82
CA ASN A 1116 32.70 18.85 -9.98
C ASN A 1116 31.44 18.82 -10.85
N TYR A 1117 30.37 18.21 -10.35
CA TYR A 1117 29.06 18.12 -11.01
C TYR A 1117 28.51 19.48 -11.44
N GLN A 1118 28.72 20.53 -10.64
CA GLN A 1118 28.28 21.89 -10.96
C GLN A 1118 29.03 22.54 -12.12
N ASP A 1119 30.32 22.20 -12.27
CA ASP A 1119 31.24 22.80 -13.24
C ASP A 1119 31.25 22.05 -14.58
N SER A 1120 30.53 20.93 -14.65
CA SER A 1120 30.35 20.10 -15.83
C SER A 1120 29.37 20.74 -16.83
N ASN A 1121 29.51 20.42 -18.11
CA ASN A 1121 28.71 21.05 -19.18
C ASN A 1121 27.21 20.70 -19.07
N GLN A 1122 26.35 21.73 -19.05
CA GLN A 1122 24.91 21.61 -18.90
C GLN A 1122 24.19 21.97 -20.21
N VAL A 1123 23.23 21.17 -20.64
CA VAL A 1123 22.51 21.30 -21.92
C VAL A 1123 21.01 21.14 -21.69
N GLY A 1124 20.14 21.93 -22.35
CA GLY A 1124 18.69 21.78 -22.21
C GLY A 1124 17.85 23.00 -22.62
N CYS A 1125 16.54 22.88 -22.42
CA CYS A 1125 15.54 23.88 -22.76
C CYS A 1125 15.22 24.79 -21.56
N GLY A 1126 15.33 26.12 -21.71
CA GLY A 1126 14.97 27.13 -20.69
C GLY A 1126 15.75 28.45 -20.87
N PRO A 1127 15.37 29.55 -20.19
CA PRO A 1127 16.00 30.87 -20.39
C PRO A 1127 17.47 30.94 -19.93
N HIS A 1128 17.92 29.97 -19.13
CA HIS A 1128 19.26 29.93 -18.54
C HIS A 1128 20.19 28.86 -19.14
N TYR A 1129 19.76 28.14 -20.19
CA TYR A 1129 20.52 27.05 -20.81
C TYR A 1129 20.86 27.35 -22.26
N LYS A 1130 21.83 26.60 -22.81
CA LYS A 1130 22.24 26.77 -24.20
C LYS A 1130 21.15 26.19 -25.14
N PRO A 1131 20.72 26.94 -26.18
CA PRO A 1131 19.89 26.45 -27.28
C PRO A 1131 20.41 25.11 -27.84
N ILE A 1132 19.49 24.23 -28.23
CA ILE A 1132 19.83 22.87 -28.68
C ILE A 1132 19.83 22.84 -30.21
N GLU A 1133 21.02 22.77 -30.80
CA GLU A 1133 21.17 22.76 -32.27
C GLU A 1133 20.88 21.40 -32.92
N SER A 1134 20.95 20.30 -32.15
CA SER A 1134 20.69 18.93 -32.60
C SER A 1134 20.44 18.00 -31.40
N ASP A 1135 19.85 16.82 -31.63
CA ASP A 1135 19.65 15.83 -30.57
C ASP A 1135 20.96 15.52 -29.84
N THR A 1136 21.04 15.87 -28.55
CA THR A 1136 22.29 15.92 -27.81
C THR A 1136 22.39 14.75 -26.81
N PRO A 1137 23.38 13.85 -26.95
CA PRO A 1137 23.68 12.83 -25.96
C PRO A 1137 24.21 13.43 -24.65
N ILE A 1138 23.80 12.87 -23.53
CA ILE A 1138 24.15 13.34 -22.18
C ILE A 1138 24.40 12.16 -21.22
N ASP A 1139 25.14 12.44 -20.15
CA ASP A 1139 25.45 11.46 -19.10
C ASP A 1139 24.30 11.35 -18.08
N ILE A 1140 23.72 12.48 -17.67
CA ILE A 1140 22.67 12.55 -16.65
C ILE A 1140 21.51 13.41 -17.16
N VAL A 1141 20.29 12.87 -17.10
CA VAL A 1141 19.07 13.68 -17.27
C VAL A 1141 18.68 14.25 -15.92
N LYS A 1142 18.49 15.56 -15.81
CA LYS A 1142 18.10 16.20 -14.54
C LYS A 1142 16.61 16.00 -14.25
N GLY A 1143 16.29 15.94 -12.96
CA GLY A 1143 15.00 15.46 -12.45
C GLY A 1143 13.73 16.25 -12.79
N ARG A 1144 13.83 17.45 -13.36
CA ARG A 1144 12.67 18.32 -13.62
C ARG A 1144 11.66 17.72 -14.59
N ILE A 1145 12.14 17.05 -15.63
CA ILE A 1145 11.28 16.27 -16.55
C ILE A 1145 12.07 15.15 -17.20
N MET A 1146 11.55 13.92 -17.09
CA MET A 1146 12.21 12.71 -17.57
C MET A 1146 11.18 11.75 -18.17
N TRP A 1147 11.47 11.20 -19.33
CA TRP A 1147 10.66 10.18 -19.99
C TRP A 1147 11.46 8.89 -20.16
N PHE A 1148 10.85 7.77 -19.79
CA PHE A 1148 11.43 6.43 -19.94
C PHE A 1148 10.33 5.37 -20.05
N ARG A 1149 10.70 4.14 -20.43
CA ARG A 1149 9.75 3.04 -20.57
C ARG A 1149 9.53 2.32 -19.24
N GLN A 1150 8.31 1.90 -18.99
CA GLN A 1150 7.94 1.26 -17.72
C GLN A 1150 8.64 -0.08 -17.46
N GLU A 1151 9.07 -0.80 -18.50
CA GLU A 1151 9.80 -2.07 -18.33
C GLU A 1151 11.10 -1.93 -17.52
N PHE A 1152 11.60 -0.70 -17.31
CA PHE A 1152 12.80 -0.44 -16.53
C PHE A 1152 12.57 0.11 -15.13
N ALA A 1153 11.37 0.61 -14.80
CA ALA A 1153 11.16 1.23 -13.50
C ALA A 1153 11.23 0.22 -12.34
N THR A 1154 10.91 -1.04 -12.61
CA THR A 1154 11.00 -2.16 -11.65
C THR A 1154 12.43 -2.51 -11.26
N GLY A 1155 13.42 -2.16 -12.10
CA GLY A 1155 14.84 -2.41 -11.84
C GLY A 1155 15.58 -1.29 -11.11
N ILE A 1156 14.90 -0.19 -10.77
CA ILE A 1156 15.52 0.97 -10.12
C ILE A 1156 15.47 0.79 -8.60
N PRO A 1157 16.62 0.69 -7.90
CA PRO A 1157 16.67 0.42 -6.46
C PRO A 1157 16.03 1.53 -5.61
N PHE A 1158 15.24 1.13 -4.61
CA PHE A 1158 14.62 2.04 -3.65
C PHE A 1158 15.58 2.25 -2.45
N GLU A 1159 16.63 3.04 -2.67
CA GLU A 1159 17.69 3.28 -1.66
C GLU A 1159 17.46 4.58 -0.88
N LYS A 1160 17.43 4.47 0.45
CA LYS A 1160 17.12 5.55 1.41
C LYS A 1160 18.07 6.75 1.35
N SER A 1161 19.23 6.61 0.71
CA SER A 1161 20.32 7.60 0.70
C SER A 1161 20.22 8.65 -0.40
N HIS A 1162 19.34 8.50 -1.40
CA HIS A 1162 19.43 9.36 -2.59
C HIS A 1162 18.39 10.49 -2.56
N VAL A 1163 18.81 11.63 -2.00
CA VAL A 1163 18.23 12.96 -2.25
C VAL A 1163 18.24 13.31 -3.76
N HIS A 1164 18.91 12.49 -4.60
CA HIS A 1164 19.17 12.73 -6.02
C HIS A 1164 18.68 11.61 -6.94
N VAL A 1165 17.37 11.34 -6.92
CA VAL A 1165 16.71 10.30 -7.74
C VAL A 1165 17.01 10.42 -9.24
N ASP A 1166 17.28 11.62 -9.76
CA ASP A 1166 17.64 11.83 -11.16
C ASP A 1166 19.01 11.23 -11.55
N LEU A 1167 20.00 11.36 -10.65
CA LEU A 1167 21.31 10.71 -10.78
C LEU A 1167 21.19 9.19 -10.71
N THR A 1168 20.53 8.66 -9.68
CA THR A 1168 20.37 7.22 -9.49
C THR A 1168 19.60 6.59 -10.66
N THR A 1169 18.53 7.23 -11.13
CA THR A 1169 17.76 6.77 -12.31
C THR A 1169 18.63 6.76 -13.57
N SER A 1170 19.39 7.83 -13.81
CA SER A 1170 20.30 7.90 -14.97
C SER A 1170 21.38 6.83 -14.91
N PHE A 1171 22.03 6.64 -13.75
CA PHE A 1171 23.10 5.65 -13.58
C PHE A 1171 22.60 4.21 -13.70
N ALA A 1172 21.45 3.88 -13.06
CA ALA A 1172 20.86 2.56 -13.12
C ALA A 1172 20.49 2.15 -14.57
N LEU A 1173 19.97 3.10 -15.36
CA LEU A 1173 19.53 2.83 -16.73
C LEU A 1173 20.67 2.90 -17.75
N SER A 1174 21.69 3.72 -17.51
CA SER A 1174 22.87 3.78 -18.39
C SER A 1174 23.72 2.51 -18.31
N LYS A 1175 23.75 1.84 -17.15
CA LYS A 1175 24.63 0.70 -16.85
C LYS A 1175 26.10 1.04 -17.09
N GLY A 1176 26.53 2.21 -16.61
CA GLY A 1176 27.91 2.68 -16.75
C GLY A 1176 28.29 3.18 -18.14
N ARG A 1177 27.32 3.40 -19.03
CA ARG A 1177 27.60 3.92 -20.38
C ARG A 1177 27.53 5.45 -20.36
N ARG A 1178 28.64 6.10 -20.69
CA ARG A 1178 28.72 7.54 -20.92
C ARG A 1178 27.92 7.97 -22.15
N LEU A 1179 27.41 9.21 -22.13
CA LEU A 1179 26.63 9.86 -23.20
C LEU A 1179 25.47 9.00 -23.72
N PHE A 1180 24.81 8.29 -22.80
CA PHE A 1180 23.83 7.26 -23.16
C PHE A 1180 22.40 7.82 -23.33
N HIS A 1181 22.03 8.80 -22.52
CA HIS A 1181 20.73 9.45 -22.53
C HIS A 1181 20.70 10.60 -23.53
N ILE A 1182 19.52 11.18 -23.80
CA ILE A 1182 19.37 12.12 -24.91
C ILE A 1182 18.42 13.27 -24.56
N ILE A 1183 18.80 14.47 -24.99
CA ILE A 1183 17.93 15.65 -25.02
C ILE A 1183 17.58 15.91 -26.49
N PRO A 1184 16.32 15.71 -26.89
CA PRO A 1184 15.90 15.96 -28.26
C PRO A 1184 15.88 17.45 -28.58
N GLN A 1185 16.31 17.81 -29.79
CA GLN A 1185 16.23 19.18 -30.29
C GLN A 1185 14.80 19.70 -30.32
N PHE A 1186 13.84 18.83 -30.65
CA PHE A 1186 12.45 19.26 -30.83
C PHE A 1186 11.82 19.80 -29.56
N LEU A 1187 12.38 19.57 -28.36
CA LEU A 1187 11.87 20.11 -27.10
C LEU A 1187 12.21 21.59 -26.89
N GLU A 1188 13.06 22.18 -27.74
CA GLU A 1188 13.45 23.59 -27.64
C GLU A 1188 12.22 24.52 -27.75
N GLY A 1189 12.03 25.37 -26.73
CA GLY A 1189 10.89 26.30 -26.66
C GLY A 1189 9.53 25.66 -26.37
N ARG A 1190 9.46 24.35 -26.12
CA ARG A 1190 8.21 23.60 -25.90
C ARG A 1190 7.93 23.25 -24.45
N LEU A 1191 8.79 23.69 -23.54
CA LEU A 1191 8.65 23.56 -22.08
C LEU A 1191 8.65 24.96 -21.46
N GLN A 1192 7.72 25.19 -20.54
CA GLN A 1192 7.54 26.46 -19.85
C GLN A 1192 7.84 26.30 -18.36
N GLU A 1193 8.74 27.14 -17.84
CA GLU A 1193 8.99 27.24 -16.39
C GLU A 1193 7.90 28.07 -15.71
N LEU A 1194 7.50 27.64 -14.52
CA LEU A 1194 6.56 28.34 -13.65
C LEU A 1194 7.30 29.05 -12.51
N GLU A 1195 6.77 30.17 -12.03
CA GLU A 1195 7.31 30.84 -10.85
C GLU A 1195 7.18 29.94 -9.60
N GLU A 1196 8.22 29.91 -8.76
CA GLU A 1196 8.21 29.14 -7.51
C GLU A 1196 7.39 29.85 -6.42
N LEU A 1197 6.06 29.79 -6.53
CA LEU A 1197 5.13 30.37 -5.56
C LEU A 1197 4.72 29.31 -4.52
N TYR A 1198 5.41 29.27 -3.38
CA TYR A 1198 5.08 28.36 -2.28
C TYR A 1198 3.82 28.83 -1.54
N ASP A 1199 2.97 27.87 -1.15
CA ASP A 1199 1.68 28.12 -0.49
C ASP A 1199 1.81 28.88 0.84
N ASP A 1200 2.96 28.78 1.53
CA ASP A 1200 3.27 29.44 2.80
C ASP A 1200 4.34 30.55 2.73
N GLY A 1201 4.87 30.83 1.53
CA GLY A 1201 6.01 31.75 1.34
C GLY A 1201 7.33 31.31 1.97
N GLY A 1202 7.41 30.09 2.52
CA GLY A 1202 8.54 29.57 3.30
C GLY A 1202 9.34 28.47 2.62
N GLY A 1203 8.92 27.97 1.46
CA GLY A 1203 9.57 26.85 0.80
C GLY A 1203 11.02 27.12 0.37
N ARG A 1204 11.91 26.19 0.73
CA ARG A 1204 13.30 26.16 0.26
C ARG A 1204 13.41 25.02 -0.75
N GLY A 1205 13.82 25.32 -1.98
CA GLY A 1205 14.18 24.29 -2.95
C GLY A 1205 15.36 23.44 -2.45
N TYR A 1206 15.42 22.17 -2.88
CA TYR A 1206 16.41 21.18 -2.43
C TYR A 1206 17.87 21.61 -2.59
N SER A 1207 18.17 22.51 -3.54
CA SER A 1207 19.50 23.10 -3.74
C SER A 1207 20.03 23.88 -2.53
N ARG A 1208 19.20 24.11 -1.50
CA ARG A 1208 19.55 24.81 -0.25
C ARG A 1208 19.78 23.87 0.95
N ILE A 1209 19.72 22.54 0.77
CA ILE A 1209 20.15 21.57 1.80
C ILE A 1209 21.67 21.64 1.94
N ALA A 1210 22.17 21.55 3.19
CA ALA A 1210 23.61 21.46 3.45
C ALA A 1210 24.22 20.28 2.66
N ASP A 1211 25.38 20.50 2.05
CA ASP A 1211 26.15 19.47 1.35
C ASP A 1211 25.49 18.88 0.07
N HIS A 1212 24.37 19.45 -0.42
CA HIS A 1212 23.68 19.00 -1.65
C HIS A 1212 24.62 18.82 -2.85
N TYR A 1213 25.50 19.79 -3.09
CA TYR A 1213 26.44 19.71 -4.20
C TYR A 1213 27.62 18.80 -3.92
N GLU A 1214 28.02 18.65 -2.66
CA GLU A 1214 29.08 17.72 -2.25
C GLU A 1214 28.65 16.27 -2.47
N LEU A 1215 27.42 15.91 -2.10
CA LEU A 1215 26.85 14.58 -2.32
C LEU A 1215 26.70 14.26 -3.82
N ARG A 1216 26.21 15.21 -4.63
CA ARG A 1216 26.16 15.03 -6.10
C ARG A 1216 27.55 14.82 -6.68
N ASN A 1217 28.55 15.58 -6.21
CA ASN A 1217 29.94 15.41 -6.62
C ASN A 1217 30.44 14.00 -6.28
N GLN A 1218 30.30 13.55 -5.03
CA GLN A 1218 30.73 12.21 -4.59
C GLN A 1218 30.11 11.10 -5.45
N LEU A 1219 28.79 11.14 -5.68
CA LEU A 1219 28.09 10.16 -6.52
C LEU A 1219 28.59 10.18 -7.97
N THR A 1220 28.78 11.36 -8.54
CA THR A 1220 29.25 11.48 -9.94
C THR A 1220 30.70 11.06 -10.11
N GLN A 1221 31.57 11.31 -9.13
CA GLN A 1221 32.96 10.89 -9.16
C GLN A 1221 33.09 9.37 -9.01
N SER A 1222 32.29 8.75 -8.12
CA SER A 1222 32.21 7.28 -8.03
C SER A 1222 31.82 6.67 -9.37
N TRP A 1223 30.79 7.22 -10.00
CA TRP A 1223 30.31 6.72 -11.29
C TRP A 1223 31.33 6.92 -12.42
N ILE A 1224 32.00 8.08 -12.49
CA ILE A 1224 33.10 8.32 -13.46
C ILE A 1224 34.23 7.30 -13.26
N HIS A 1225 34.53 6.91 -12.02
CA HIS A 1225 35.57 5.93 -11.72
C HIS A 1225 35.16 4.49 -12.10
N GLU A 1226 33.86 4.18 -11.99
CA GLU A 1226 33.29 2.88 -12.36
C GLU A 1226 33.12 2.68 -13.88
N CYS A 1227 33.00 3.76 -14.65
CA CYS A 1227 32.82 3.76 -16.12
C CYS A 1227 34.15 3.83 -16.88
#